data_AF-A0A8T4VGP7-F1
#
_entry.id   AF-A0A8T4VGP7-F1
#
_cell.length_a   1.000
_cell.length_b   1.000
_cell.length_c   1.000
_cell.angle_alpha   90.00
_cell.angle_beta   90.00
_cell.angle_gamma   90.00
#
_symmetry.space_group_name_H-M   'P 1'
#
loop_
_entity.id
_entity.type
_entity.pdbx_description
1 polymer ?
#
loop_
_entity_poly.entity_id
_entity_poly.type
_entity_poly.pdbx_seq_one_letter_code
_entity_poly.pdbx_strand_id
1 'polypeptide(L)'
;MRSYCGLRGVVVILLCLSLLSSVVGQKGLQDYPWLFVQNNALKTKIIVGESASAGISTSAFNLATSLTNFFTDYNADLAQPGATPTGPDETVRYIFEDLELEEPFGEKEESITENDFEELLPDGRISTSEGSTDYTQYLRFEAPDGSIQGGRIVYDEYSDELSDYLLFAQGDVMFEYQIEFEDGLQSDIESGHAEDIEGEVINILGTDYLVLDAGINNNQIQLELLSKDAELLLIEGQPVTIKIGDQSITIEATTISDSSEEVILDVNGETSDALEKGERFTTEDDLHVGIKEVLINEALEISDTGSLQPINTQQFQGMTPAQIQDYLATTAGITGGRDLVSVYVGSQLLEFSDQFNDNTFSRTVHVNDDRLDDGTVKIEGGSSNNEITLDRLTYRAEADPESGNEVYIESENGLRSELQDPQVLINENFDFVYNGLGDVETTEIHFDPVSSDKQYELTFTNRENEECEIPLLDNSNTGSLGFNLGDESNDLFFVECAGGTPCITTSDYLILSTENDHTGTTYVLQYNSFSNNQLTFEDKCSGETITATASNNAGQINIRGSTFSFTVGALNSIAVDLNDDGDIAAPDEAVIVAKGGALIDLGSTNSPTSPFTVTASVEGSLFERDGPFDFGGDESVSISLTSRPGNEVGLLLADQSHLKLNSGDEANVKKGMSPYGALYEYTDDGNNAQELTIDFPEEQLLGSVSLELSPREIVDVAAQVTTPVDIAAFSASPTGIDSDAFSATDNVIVIGNPCTNTVAARLLDSPQPCDAGMRQDIGIIRLFQSGNAYQILVAGKTDEDVRKAMVVLANFEDYQLSGELVQVTGTEANPVVGTASLQDWLSGFNADKQGVIPPTAAAVCSDSIDNDYDGKIDYPQDPGCSSAQDNDETDGPPLLVYQCSDNIDNDYDEEIDYPQDQGCSFAQDNDEMDVVVPPLEEKPVKVEEGFGAGVWIIIGLILVGGAGAALYFVMKKGKKKEEEMPVPEGYTKEQWKQALAYYKEHYPEWYAKYLGWWQQNKPKGSKEMTLVIVLVAVSLLGLAMIITVSWPDEQQVGFAADSAGRAYTAMPQLIICTHIETGVSMSTPEEVSEEQLLDLLCSRSGPWNCVYRGISQLLSCQE
;
A
#
# COMPACT_ATOMS: atom_id res chain seq x y z
N MET A 1 -14.17 44.54 41.35
CA MET A 1 -15.51 43.94 41.46
C MET A 1 -15.65 43.06 40.23
N ARG A 2 -15.23 41.79 40.29
CA ARG A 2 -15.96 40.63 40.85
C ARG A 2 -17.31 40.40 40.15
N SER A 3 -17.43 39.18 39.59
CA SER A 3 -18.64 38.40 39.34
C SER A 3 -19.41 38.70 38.05
N TYR A 4 -19.26 37.84 37.05
CA TYR A 4 -20.31 36.92 36.58
C TYR A 4 -19.75 35.99 35.49
N CYS A 5 -19.22 34.86 35.96
CA CYS A 5 -19.09 33.60 35.24
C CYS A 5 -20.28 32.72 35.67
N GLY A 6 -20.72 31.79 34.81
CA GLY A 6 -21.52 30.64 35.21
C GLY A 6 -22.85 30.50 34.46
N LEU A 7 -23.01 29.31 33.85
CA LEU A 7 -24.18 28.76 33.16
C LEU A 7 -24.32 29.10 31.68
N ARG A 8 -23.54 28.42 30.82
CA ARG A 8 -24.04 27.94 29.51
C ARG A 8 -23.27 26.78 28.84
N GLY A 9 -22.28 26.16 29.50
CA GLY A 9 -21.53 25.03 28.93
C GLY A 9 -22.05 23.62 29.28
N VAL A 10 -22.97 23.45 30.24
CA VAL A 10 -23.22 22.11 30.86
C VAL A 10 -24.48 21.40 30.33
N VAL A 11 -25.14 21.91 29.27
CA VAL A 11 -26.41 21.31 28.78
C VAL A 11 -26.29 20.72 27.37
N VAL A 12 -25.17 20.90 26.66
CA VAL A 12 -24.97 20.30 25.33
C VAL A 12 -24.17 18.99 25.39
N ILE A 13 -23.35 18.76 26.42
CA ILE A 13 -22.50 17.56 26.53
C ILE A 13 -23.27 16.34 27.06
N LEU A 14 -24.32 16.52 27.88
CA LEU A 14 -25.10 15.42 28.47
C LEU A 14 -26.16 14.78 27.55
N LEU A 15 -26.28 15.21 26.29
CA LEU A 15 -27.20 14.62 25.30
C LEU A 15 -26.50 13.80 24.21
N CYS A 16 -25.16 13.82 24.12
CA CYS A 16 -24.40 12.90 23.25
C CYS A 16 -24.00 11.59 23.95
N LEU A 17 -23.91 11.56 25.29
CA LEU A 17 -23.54 10.39 26.10
C LEU A 17 -24.65 9.33 26.27
N SER A 18 -25.53 9.14 25.27
CA SER A 18 -26.48 8.03 25.28
C SER A 18 -26.59 7.25 23.96
N LEU A 19 -25.64 7.44 23.03
CA LEU A 19 -25.59 6.68 21.77
C LEU A 19 -24.22 6.10 21.39
N LEU A 20 -23.22 6.16 22.27
CA LEU A 20 -22.00 5.37 22.09
C LEU A 20 -21.89 4.41 23.28
N SER A 21 -22.62 3.30 23.14
CA SER A 21 -22.28 2.07 23.86
C SER A 21 -21.59 1.18 22.84
N SER A 22 -20.47 0.61 23.25
CA SER A 22 -19.65 -0.44 22.60
C SER A 22 -18.94 -0.05 21.30
N VAL A 23 -17.68 0.33 21.43
CA VAL A 23 -16.60 -0.38 20.74
C VAL A 23 -15.60 -0.79 21.82
N VAL A 24 -15.42 -2.09 21.95
CA VAL A 24 -14.37 -2.81 22.70
C VAL A 24 -13.50 -3.38 21.59
N GLY A 25 -12.16 -3.43 21.72
CA GLY A 25 -11.23 -4.01 20.73
C GLY A 25 -11.83 -5.14 19.91
N GLN A 26 -12.34 -4.77 18.74
CA GLN A 26 -13.23 -5.62 17.97
C GLN A 26 -12.36 -6.39 16.99
N LYS A 27 -11.96 -7.62 17.38
CA LYS A 27 -11.32 -8.57 16.47
C LYS A 27 -12.06 -8.61 15.14
N GLY A 28 -11.33 -8.61 14.03
CA GLY A 28 -11.86 -8.52 12.68
C GLY A 28 -11.74 -9.83 11.90
N LEU A 29 -12.10 -9.81 10.61
CA LEU A 29 -11.99 -10.97 9.73
C LEU A 29 -10.53 -11.35 9.44
N GLN A 30 -9.58 -10.44 9.68
CA GLN A 30 -8.14 -10.72 9.64
C GLN A 30 -7.71 -11.77 10.68
N ASP A 31 -8.38 -11.82 11.85
CA ASP A 31 -8.10 -12.80 12.90
C ASP A 31 -8.59 -14.23 12.56
N TYR A 32 -9.25 -14.45 11.42
CA TYR A 32 -9.72 -15.78 11.01
C TYR A 32 -8.53 -16.65 10.55
N PRO A 33 -8.40 -17.91 11.02
CA PRO A 33 -9.38 -18.71 11.76
C PRO A 33 -9.19 -18.74 13.29
N TRP A 34 -8.25 -17.95 13.82
CA TRP A 34 -7.88 -17.93 15.24
C TRP A 34 -8.98 -17.44 16.17
N LEU A 35 -9.93 -16.64 15.66
CA LEU A 35 -11.20 -16.29 16.34
C LEU A 35 -11.91 -17.48 17.00
N PHE A 36 -11.73 -18.69 16.45
CA PHE A 36 -12.43 -19.90 16.88
C PHE A 36 -11.64 -20.79 17.83
N VAL A 37 -10.41 -20.42 18.19
CA VAL A 37 -9.58 -21.18 19.11
C VAL A 37 -9.83 -20.71 20.54
N GLN A 38 -10.26 -21.63 21.41
CA GLN A 38 -10.52 -21.34 22.82
C GLN A 38 -10.00 -22.45 23.71
N ASN A 39 -9.18 -22.10 24.70
CA ASN A 39 -8.48 -23.06 25.57
C ASN A 39 -7.75 -24.12 24.75
N ASN A 40 -7.05 -23.69 23.69
CA ASN A 40 -6.25 -24.53 22.83
C ASN A 40 -7.01 -25.65 22.10
N ALA A 41 -8.31 -25.45 21.87
CA ALA A 41 -9.14 -26.31 21.05
C ALA A 41 -9.88 -25.48 20.01
N LEU A 42 -9.98 -26.00 18.78
CA LEU A 42 -10.80 -25.39 17.75
C LEU A 42 -12.28 -25.60 18.12
N LYS A 43 -12.90 -24.57 18.70
CA LYS A 43 -14.30 -24.59 19.13
C LYS A 43 -15.14 -23.81 18.14
N THR A 44 -15.45 -24.43 17.01
CA THR A 44 -16.42 -23.88 16.05
C THR A 44 -17.25 -25.00 15.42
N LYS A 45 -18.32 -24.61 14.72
CA LYS A 45 -19.14 -25.50 13.91
C LYS A 45 -19.61 -24.76 12.66
N ILE A 46 -19.56 -25.44 11.51
CA ILE A 46 -20.04 -24.89 10.24
C ILE A 46 -21.52 -25.25 10.07
N ILE A 47 -22.42 -24.28 10.10
CA ILE A 47 -23.87 -24.46 10.01
C ILE A 47 -24.35 -24.13 8.59
N VAL A 48 -24.93 -25.11 7.92
CA VAL A 48 -25.60 -24.94 6.62
C VAL A 48 -27.12 -25.01 6.80
N GLY A 49 -27.88 -24.31 5.95
CA GLY A 49 -29.34 -24.40 5.96
C GLY A 49 -29.83 -25.82 5.61
N GLU A 50 -30.92 -26.30 6.23
CA GLU A 50 -31.55 -27.60 5.93
C GLU A 50 -31.95 -27.73 4.44
N SER A 51 -32.19 -26.60 3.77
CA SER A 51 -32.51 -26.52 2.34
C SER A 51 -31.31 -26.12 1.45
N ALA A 52 -30.09 -26.14 1.97
CA ALA A 52 -28.89 -25.79 1.20
C ALA A 52 -28.70 -26.71 -0.01
N SER A 53 -28.25 -26.16 -1.13
CA SER A 53 -27.96 -26.96 -2.31
C SER A 53 -26.75 -27.88 -2.09
N ALA A 54 -26.64 -28.90 -2.95
CA ALA A 54 -25.51 -29.82 -2.93
C ALA A 54 -24.16 -29.09 -3.12
N GLY A 55 -24.17 -27.98 -3.87
CA GLY A 55 -23.01 -27.10 -4.05
C GLY A 55 -22.57 -26.47 -2.74
N ILE A 56 -23.49 -25.80 -2.02
CA ILE A 56 -23.21 -25.17 -0.72
C ILE A 56 -22.74 -26.20 0.32
N SER A 57 -23.36 -27.39 0.35
CA SER A 57 -22.97 -28.46 1.27
C SER A 57 -21.55 -28.99 0.99
N THR A 58 -21.14 -29.01 -0.28
CA THR A 58 -19.79 -29.41 -0.69
C THR A 58 -18.77 -28.33 -0.33
N SER A 59 -19.07 -27.06 -0.60
CA SER A 59 -18.22 -25.93 -0.21
C SER A 59 -18.03 -25.84 1.32
N ALA A 60 -19.07 -26.11 2.09
CA ALA A 60 -18.98 -26.18 3.56
C ALA A 60 -18.04 -27.30 4.04
N PHE A 61 -18.04 -28.46 3.36
CA PHE A 61 -17.10 -29.54 3.65
C PHE A 61 -15.66 -29.19 3.25
N ASN A 62 -15.48 -28.47 2.13
CA ASN A 62 -14.17 -27.99 1.71
C ASN A 62 -13.60 -26.97 2.71
N LEU A 63 -14.43 -26.05 3.20
CA LEU A 63 -14.05 -25.12 4.28
C LEU A 63 -13.63 -25.87 5.56
N ALA A 64 -14.41 -26.87 5.96
CA ALA A 64 -14.06 -27.73 7.10
C ALA A 64 -12.71 -28.44 6.92
N THR A 65 -12.45 -28.90 5.69
CA THR A 65 -11.19 -29.57 5.33
C THR A 65 -10.02 -28.58 5.35
N SER A 66 -10.21 -27.38 4.81
CA SER A 66 -9.22 -26.30 4.84
C SER A 66 -8.81 -25.97 6.28
N LEU A 67 -9.77 -25.69 7.16
CA LEU A 67 -9.52 -25.45 8.58
C LEU A 67 -8.81 -26.61 9.28
N THR A 68 -9.22 -27.85 8.97
CA THR A 68 -8.57 -29.05 9.54
C THR A 68 -7.12 -29.15 9.08
N ASN A 69 -6.84 -28.88 7.81
CA ASN A 69 -5.49 -28.94 7.25
C ASN A 69 -4.61 -27.84 7.83
N PHE A 70 -5.10 -26.59 7.85
CA PHE A 70 -4.40 -25.45 8.44
C PHE A 70 -3.89 -25.75 9.86
N PHE A 71 -4.78 -26.17 10.77
CA PHE A 71 -4.37 -26.52 12.14
C PHE A 71 -3.58 -27.83 12.23
N THR A 72 -3.68 -28.73 11.25
CA THR A 72 -2.84 -29.94 11.19
C THR A 72 -1.41 -29.61 10.79
N ASP A 73 -1.24 -28.73 9.82
CA ASP A 73 0.06 -28.26 9.33
C ASP A 73 0.72 -27.40 10.42
N TYR A 74 -0.02 -26.47 11.03
CA TYR A 74 0.41 -25.74 12.24
C TYR A 74 0.90 -26.68 13.36
N ASN A 75 0.10 -27.71 13.70
CA ASN A 75 0.49 -28.68 14.72
C ASN A 75 1.69 -29.56 14.31
N ALA A 76 1.92 -29.77 13.00
CA ALA A 76 3.05 -30.53 12.48
C ALA A 76 4.34 -29.70 12.52
N ASP A 77 4.24 -28.40 12.29
CA ASP A 77 5.36 -27.46 12.40
C ASP A 77 5.81 -27.31 13.86
N LEU A 78 4.86 -27.26 14.81
CA LEU A 78 5.14 -27.33 16.25
C LEU A 78 5.88 -28.62 16.69
N ALA A 79 5.82 -29.70 15.91
CA ALA A 79 6.44 -30.98 16.24
C ALA A 79 7.92 -31.11 15.79
N GLN A 80 8.47 -30.12 15.08
CA GLN A 80 9.87 -30.11 14.64
C GLN A 80 10.78 -29.50 15.72
N PRO A 81 11.94 -30.11 16.05
CA PRO A 81 12.89 -29.52 16.99
C PRO A 81 13.51 -28.25 16.39
N GLY A 82 13.24 -27.09 17.00
CA GLY A 82 13.80 -25.80 16.58
C GLY A 82 12.97 -25.04 15.54
N ALA A 83 11.71 -25.42 15.32
CA ALA A 83 10.78 -24.55 14.61
C ALA A 83 10.29 -23.43 15.54
N THR A 84 10.57 -22.18 15.16
CA THR A 84 9.82 -21.01 15.63
C THR A 84 8.39 -21.12 15.10
N PRO A 85 7.35 -20.90 15.92
CA PRO A 85 5.99 -20.91 15.43
C PRO A 85 5.78 -19.71 14.49
N THR A 86 5.67 -19.94 13.19
CA THR A 86 5.08 -18.96 12.27
C THR A 86 3.56 -19.01 12.41
N GLY A 87 3.03 -18.56 13.55
CA GLY A 87 1.84 -17.72 13.48
C GLY A 87 2.30 -16.33 13.04
N PRO A 88 1.43 -15.42 12.55
CA PRO A 88 1.87 -14.05 12.37
C PRO A 88 2.32 -13.53 13.74
N ASP A 89 3.61 -13.28 13.91
CA ASP A 89 4.07 -12.14 14.71
C ASP A 89 3.50 -10.92 13.98
N GLU A 90 2.22 -10.65 14.19
CA GLU A 90 1.53 -9.54 13.55
C GLU A 90 2.02 -8.30 14.31
N THR A 91 3.08 -7.69 13.80
CA THR A 91 3.41 -6.31 14.14
C THR A 91 2.16 -5.48 13.88
N VAL A 92 1.55 -4.97 14.94
CA VAL A 92 0.35 -4.13 14.85
C VAL A 92 0.81 -2.74 14.46
N ARG A 93 0.10 -2.10 13.53
CA ARG A 93 0.52 -0.81 12.97
C ARG A 93 -0.62 0.20 12.97
N TYR A 94 -0.29 1.44 13.32
CA TYR A 94 -1.09 2.63 13.02
C TYR A 94 -0.37 3.44 11.94
N ILE A 95 -1.05 3.86 10.88
CA ILE A 95 -0.40 4.49 9.72
C ILE A 95 -0.88 5.94 9.60
N PHE A 96 0.07 6.86 9.56
CA PHE A 96 -0.12 8.23 9.08
C PHE A 96 0.00 8.22 7.56
N GLU A 97 -1.13 8.31 6.87
CA GLU A 97 -1.20 8.40 5.41
C GLU A 97 -1.32 9.86 4.95
N ASP A 98 -1.16 10.07 3.65
CA ASP A 98 -1.34 11.37 2.98
C ASP A 98 -0.45 12.49 3.55
N LEU A 99 0.82 12.19 3.84
CA LEU A 99 1.80 13.16 4.32
C LEU A 99 2.46 13.89 3.15
N GLU A 100 2.33 15.22 3.11
CA GLU A 100 3.01 16.04 2.11
C GLU A 100 4.53 16.15 2.40
N LEU A 101 5.33 16.38 1.35
CA LEU A 101 6.75 16.69 1.55
C LEU A 101 6.91 18.00 2.35
N GLU A 102 7.84 17.98 3.29
CA GLU A 102 8.13 19.04 4.29
C GLU A 102 7.01 19.33 5.30
N GLU A 103 5.87 18.63 5.23
CA GLU A 103 4.81 18.71 6.24
C GLU A 103 5.16 17.86 7.46
N PRO A 104 5.14 18.43 8.69
CA PRO A 104 5.26 17.63 9.90
C PRO A 104 4.00 16.79 10.13
N PHE A 105 4.14 15.48 10.36
CA PHE A 105 2.97 14.60 10.53
C PHE A 105 2.10 14.93 11.75
N GLY A 106 2.63 15.69 12.72
CA GLY A 106 1.83 16.19 13.85
C GLY A 106 0.73 17.17 13.45
N GLU A 107 0.87 17.87 12.32
CA GLU A 107 -0.17 18.76 11.80
C GLU A 107 -1.34 17.99 11.15
N LYS A 108 -1.07 16.77 10.66
CA LYS A 108 -2.08 15.84 10.15
C LYS A 108 -2.82 15.14 11.28
N GLU A 109 -2.06 14.66 12.27
CA GLU A 109 -2.59 13.95 13.43
C GLU A 109 -1.97 14.52 14.71
N GLU A 110 -2.72 15.39 15.41
CA GLU A 110 -2.22 16.04 16.63
C GLU A 110 -1.95 15.02 17.75
N SER A 111 -2.81 14.00 17.87
CA SER A 111 -2.72 12.98 18.91
C SER A 111 -3.58 11.76 18.65
N ILE A 112 -3.10 10.60 19.08
CA ILE A 112 -3.86 9.35 19.10
C ILE A 112 -4.18 8.89 20.53
N THR A 113 -5.22 8.07 20.66
CA THR A 113 -5.79 7.53 21.90
C THR A 113 -6.05 6.02 21.80
N GLU A 114 -6.60 5.40 22.85
CA GLU A 114 -7.09 4.01 22.81
C GLU A 114 -8.00 3.73 21.60
N ASN A 115 -8.82 4.69 21.17
CA ASN A 115 -9.75 4.49 20.04
C ASN A 115 -9.04 4.32 18.70
N ASP A 116 -7.79 4.78 18.62
CA ASP A 116 -6.99 4.84 17.40
C ASP A 116 -5.97 3.69 17.40
N PHE A 117 -5.34 3.41 18.54
CA PHE A 117 -4.34 2.35 18.70
C PHE A 117 -4.39 1.69 20.10
N GLU A 118 -5.42 0.85 20.33
CA GLU A 118 -5.72 0.19 21.62
C GLU A 118 -4.54 -0.65 22.15
N GLU A 119 -3.79 -1.32 21.28
CA GLU A 119 -2.66 -2.16 21.70
C GLU A 119 -1.51 -1.35 22.31
N LEU A 120 -1.30 -0.12 21.82
CA LEU A 120 -0.25 0.78 22.31
C LEU A 120 -0.75 1.66 23.47
N LEU A 121 -2.03 2.05 23.47
CA LEU A 121 -2.59 3.01 24.42
C LEU A 121 -3.86 2.47 25.11
N PRO A 122 -3.82 1.29 25.76
CA PRO A 122 -5.02 0.74 26.40
C PRO A 122 -5.44 1.60 27.59
N ASP A 123 -6.66 2.13 27.58
CA ASP A 123 -7.17 2.82 28.77
C ASP A 123 -7.41 1.80 29.88
N GLY A 124 -7.36 2.25 31.13
CA GLY A 124 -7.33 1.31 32.24
C GLY A 124 -7.88 1.85 33.54
N ARG A 125 -7.82 0.98 34.54
CA ARG A 125 -8.25 1.30 35.89
C ARG A 125 -7.25 0.77 36.88
N ILE A 126 -6.82 1.66 37.77
CA ILE A 126 -5.96 1.34 38.90
C ILE A 126 -6.75 1.45 40.20
N SER A 127 -6.48 0.56 41.16
CA SER A 127 -7.19 0.50 42.45
C SER A 127 -6.20 0.40 43.59
N THR A 128 -6.13 1.44 44.39
CA THR A 128 -5.35 1.49 45.62
C THR A 128 -6.25 1.23 46.83
N SER A 129 -5.66 1.18 48.03
CA SER A 129 -6.44 1.02 49.26
C SER A 129 -7.32 2.25 49.59
N GLU A 130 -6.93 3.42 49.06
CA GLU A 130 -7.62 4.70 49.22
C GLU A 130 -8.74 4.93 48.20
N GLY A 131 -8.70 4.25 47.05
CA GLY A 131 -9.74 4.34 46.04
C GLY A 131 -9.34 3.75 44.70
N SER A 132 -10.23 3.85 43.72
CA SER A 132 -9.92 3.49 42.33
C SER A 132 -10.12 4.69 41.44
N THR A 133 -9.28 4.82 40.42
CA THR A 133 -9.43 5.80 39.34
C THR A 133 -9.28 5.08 38.01
N ASP A 134 -10.08 5.52 37.04
CA ASP A 134 -9.85 5.20 35.64
C ASP A 134 -8.74 6.14 35.13
N TYR A 135 -7.99 5.73 34.10
CA TYR A 135 -6.97 6.54 33.45
C TYR A 135 -7.08 6.45 31.93
N THR A 136 -6.75 7.55 31.26
CA THR A 136 -6.71 7.65 29.80
C THR A 136 -5.31 7.98 29.32
N GLN A 137 -4.88 7.33 28.24
CA GLN A 137 -3.58 7.53 27.61
C GLN A 137 -3.69 8.34 26.31
N TYR A 138 -2.66 9.12 26.01
CA TYR A 138 -2.52 9.91 24.79
C TYR A 138 -1.09 9.82 24.28
N LEU A 139 -0.92 9.72 22.97
CA LEU A 139 0.36 9.95 22.30
C LEU A 139 0.18 11.15 21.36
N ARG A 140 0.94 12.22 21.60
CA ARG A 140 0.81 13.49 20.87
C ARG A 140 2.01 13.76 19.99
N PHE A 141 1.74 14.33 18.82
CA PHE A 141 2.72 14.70 17.81
C PHE A 141 2.72 16.21 17.52
N GLU A 142 1.68 16.91 17.97
CA GLU A 142 1.66 18.37 18.00
C GLU A 142 1.25 18.89 19.39
N ALA A 143 1.85 20.01 19.80
CA ALA A 143 1.40 20.76 20.96
C ALA A 143 0.76 22.08 20.52
N PRO A 144 -0.29 22.58 21.23
CA PRO A 144 -0.93 23.86 20.89
C PRO A 144 -0.01 25.09 20.90
N ASP A 145 1.19 24.98 21.48
CA ASP A 145 2.21 26.02 21.50
C ASP A 145 3.33 25.81 20.46
N GLY A 146 3.20 24.81 19.59
CA GLY A 146 4.18 24.40 18.57
C GLY A 146 5.46 23.80 19.16
N SER A 147 5.46 23.41 20.44
CA SER A 147 6.63 22.79 21.09
C SER A 147 6.87 21.34 20.67
N ILE A 148 5.96 20.77 19.90
CA ILE A 148 6.03 19.44 19.28
C ILE A 148 5.47 19.64 17.88
N GLN A 149 6.18 19.15 16.87
CA GLN A 149 5.71 19.16 15.47
C GLN A 149 5.76 17.75 14.84
N GLY A 150 6.44 16.79 15.47
CA GLY A 150 6.72 15.50 14.87
C GLY A 150 7.83 15.56 13.82
N GLY A 151 8.03 14.46 13.11
CA GLY A 151 8.95 14.38 11.97
C GLY A 151 8.28 14.83 10.68
N ARG A 152 9.08 15.08 9.64
CA ARG A 152 8.58 15.44 8.31
C ARG A 152 9.34 14.68 7.23
N ILE A 153 8.72 14.46 6.09
CA ILE A 153 9.36 13.82 4.94
C ILE A 153 10.15 14.89 4.17
N VAL A 154 11.41 14.62 3.83
CA VAL A 154 12.27 15.52 3.08
C VAL A 154 12.92 14.78 1.92
N TYR A 155 13.24 15.47 0.83
CA TYR A 155 14.11 14.95 -0.22
C TYR A 155 15.50 15.59 -0.09
N ASP A 156 16.43 14.88 0.53
CA ASP A 156 17.74 15.44 0.92
C ASP A 156 18.91 14.48 0.70
N GLU A 157 20.14 15.00 0.79
CA GLU A 157 21.36 14.21 0.68
C GLU A 157 21.85 13.80 2.09
N TYR A 158 21.82 12.49 2.39
CA TYR A 158 22.33 11.90 3.62
C TYR A 158 23.31 10.77 3.33
N SER A 159 24.47 10.78 3.99
CA SER A 159 25.52 9.76 3.83
C SER A 159 25.94 9.47 2.37
N ASP A 160 26.05 10.52 1.55
CA ASP A 160 26.33 10.46 0.09
C ASP A 160 25.20 9.81 -0.75
N GLU A 161 24.01 9.62 -0.19
CA GLU A 161 22.81 9.15 -0.88
C GLU A 161 21.75 10.26 -0.93
N LEU A 162 21.13 10.45 -2.10
CA LEU A 162 20.08 11.46 -2.31
C LEU A 162 18.77 10.73 -2.53
N SER A 163 17.87 10.82 -1.54
CA SER A 163 16.59 10.12 -1.50
C SER A 163 15.57 10.92 -0.68
N ASP A 164 14.35 10.40 -0.60
CA ASP A 164 13.38 10.76 0.42
C ASP A 164 13.70 10.11 1.78
N TYR A 165 13.52 10.87 2.86
CA TYR A 165 13.76 10.44 4.24
C TYR A 165 12.69 11.02 5.16
N LEU A 166 12.32 10.28 6.22
CA LEU A 166 11.69 10.89 7.38
C LEU A 166 12.77 11.53 8.25
N LEU A 167 12.61 12.81 8.56
CA LEU A 167 13.60 13.61 9.27
C LEU A 167 13.07 14.16 10.60
N PHE A 168 13.89 14.04 11.64
CA PHE A 168 13.76 14.76 12.91
C PHE A 168 15.02 15.59 13.17
N ALA A 169 14.88 16.87 13.52
CA ALA A 169 16.05 17.68 13.88
C ALA A 169 16.48 17.37 15.32
N GLN A 170 17.79 17.47 15.60
CA GLN A 170 18.32 17.22 16.94
C GLN A 170 17.69 18.15 17.98
N GLY A 171 17.17 17.57 19.05
CA GLY A 171 16.50 18.24 20.16
C GLY A 171 15.01 18.55 19.91
N ASP A 172 14.47 18.23 18.73
CA ASP A 172 13.03 18.32 18.50
C ASP A 172 12.32 17.19 19.27
N VAL A 173 11.14 17.50 19.81
CA VAL A 173 10.31 16.49 20.50
C VAL A 173 9.62 15.64 19.45
N MET A 174 9.97 14.36 19.40
CA MET A 174 9.41 13.38 18.45
C MET A 174 7.97 13.04 18.80
N PHE A 175 7.68 12.84 20.09
CA PHE A 175 6.34 12.64 20.63
C PHE A 175 6.24 13.01 22.11
N GLU A 176 5.01 13.25 22.58
CA GLU A 176 4.65 13.37 23.99
C GLU A 176 3.67 12.25 24.38
N TYR A 177 4.08 11.39 25.30
CA TYR A 177 3.20 10.43 25.94
C TYR A 177 2.57 11.04 27.19
N GLN A 178 1.26 10.89 27.38
CA GLN A 178 0.52 11.40 28.53
C GLN A 178 -0.42 10.35 29.08
N ILE A 179 -0.40 10.14 30.40
CA ILE A 179 -1.43 9.42 31.15
C ILE A 179 -2.13 10.36 32.13
N GLU A 180 -3.46 10.39 32.11
CA GLU A 180 -4.30 11.23 32.97
C GLU A 180 -5.21 10.37 33.84
N PHE A 181 -5.16 10.57 35.15
CA PHE A 181 -5.99 9.86 36.12
C PHE A 181 -7.25 10.69 36.41
N GLU A 182 -8.43 10.19 36.00
CA GLU A 182 -9.68 10.99 35.98
C GLU A 182 -10.05 11.60 37.35
N ASP A 183 -9.94 10.81 38.41
CA ASP A 183 -10.25 11.21 39.80
C ASP A 183 -8.96 11.46 40.63
N GLY A 184 -7.80 11.35 39.99
CA GLY A 184 -6.47 11.37 40.62
C GLY A 184 -6.14 10.05 41.34
N LEU A 185 -4.91 9.56 41.15
CA LEU A 185 -4.40 8.36 41.82
C LEU A 185 -3.96 8.70 43.25
N GLN A 186 -4.65 8.12 44.24
CA GLN A 186 -4.51 8.48 45.66
C GLN A 186 -3.73 7.43 46.45
N SER A 187 -2.91 7.91 47.40
CA SER A 187 -2.18 7.09 48.37
C SER A 187 -1.94 7.84 49.66
N ASP A 188 -1.91 7.12 50.77
CA ASP A 188 -1.32 7.57 52.02
C ASP A 188 0.21 7.69 51.87
N ILE A 189 0.77 8.68 52.57
CA ILE A 189 2.20 8.92 52.70
C ILE A 189 2.66 8.40 54.06
N GLU A 190 3.27 7.22 54.03
CA GLU A 190 3.86 6.56 55.20
C GLU A 190 5.37 6.44 55.01
N SER A 191 6.13 6.78 56.05
CA SER A 191 7.61 6.78 56.04
C SER A 191 8.31 7.54 54.89
N GLY A 192 7.58 8.36 54.13
CA GLY A 192 8.10 9.07 52.96
C GLY A 192 7.83 8.37 51.63
N HIS A 193 6.93 7.38 51.61
CA HIS A 193 6.55 6.59 50.44
C HIS A 193 5.05 6.68 50.21
N ALA A 194 4.60 6.57 48.96
CA ALA A 194 3.20 6.40 48.60
C ALA A 194 2.84 4.89 48.64
N GLU A 195 2.68 4.35 49.85
CA GLU A 195 2.58 2.91 50.09
C GLU A 195 1.41 2.22 49.37
N ASP A 196 0.34 2.94 49.00
CA ASP A 196 -0.82 2.35 48.32
C ASP A 196 -0.67 2.28 46.80
N ILE A 197 0.32 2.97 46.23
CA ILE A 197 0.66 2.88 44.80
C ILE A 197 1.73 1.79 44.57
N GLU A 198 2.58 1.55 45.57
CA GLU A 198 3.60 0.49 45.52
C GLU A 198 2.96 -0.90 45.39
N GLY A 199 3.41 -1.67 44.40
CA GLY A 199 2.90 -2.98 44.05
C GLY A 199 1.72 -2.98 43.07
N GLU A 200 1.21 -1.82 42.67
CA GLU A 200 0.21 -1.69 41.61
C GLU A 200 0.84 -1.78 40.21
N VAL A 201 0.03 -2.12 39.21
CA VAL A 201 0.46 -2.24 37.80
C VAL A 201 -0.17 -1.13 36.99
N ILE A 202 0.64 -0.46 36.18
CA ILE A 202 0.25 0.62 35.26
C ILE A 202 0.73 0.25 33.86
N ASN A 203 -0.13 0.38 32.85
CA ASN A 203 0.27 0.23 31.46
C ASN A 203 0.83 1.55 30.94
N ILE A 204 1.98 1.49 30.27
CA ILE A 204 2.64 2.63 29.63
C ILE A 204 3.07 2.20 28.24
N LEU A 205 2.50 2.83 27.21
CA LEU A 205 2.81 2.57 25.80
C LEU A 205 2.74 1.06 25.45
N GLY A 206 1.71 0.35 25.92
CA GLY A 206 1.48 -1.06 25.60
C GLY A 206 2.28 -2.04 26.48
N THR A 207 3.12 -1.55 27.39
CA THR A 207 3.88 -2.36 28.34
C THR A 207 3.33 -2.20 29.76
N ASP A 208 3.07 -3.33 30.44
CA ASP A 208 2.70 -3.33 31.86
C ASP A 208 3.94 -3.11 32.72
N TYR A 209 3.88 -2.11 33.61
CA TYR A 209 4.91 -1.85 34.62
C TYR A 209 4.36 -2.00 36.03
N LEU A 210 5.10 -2.70 36.87
CA LEU A 210 4.88 -2.75 38.30
C LEU A 210 5.55 -1.55 38.97
N VAL A 211 4.84 -0.84 39.84
CA VAL A 211 5.45 0.17 40.71
C VAL A 211 6.19 -0.52 41.85
N LEU A 212 7.52 -0.49 41.83
CA LEU A 212 8.37 -1.04 42.89
C LEU A 212 8.50 -0.09 44.07
N ASP A 213 8.81 1.18 43.78
CA ASP A 213 9.01 2.23 44.78
C ASP A 213 8.30 3.51 44.35
N ALA A 214 7.69 4.20 45.32
CA ALA A 214 7.06 5.49 45.13
C ALA A 214 7.53 6.50 46.20
N GLY A 215 8.84 6.74 46.23
CA GLY A 215 9.49 7.62 47.18
C GLY A 215 9.11 9.10 47.04
N ILE A 216 8.89 9.77 48.17
CA ILE A 216 8.53 11.20 48.26
C ILE A 216 9.54 11.94 49.15
N ASN A 217 10.22 12.92 48.57
CA ASN A 217 11.18 13.77 49.29
C ASN A 217 11.08 15.23 48.89
N ASN A 218 10.75 16.12 49.83
CA ASN A 218 10.64 17.58 49.61
C ASN A 218 9.75 17.98 48.41
N ASN A 219 8.61 17.29 48.24
CA ASN A 219 7.68 17.43 47.10
C ASN A 219 8.21 16.93 45.75
N GLN A 220 9.35 16.25 45.74
CA GLN A 220 9.74 15.38 44.65
C GLN A 220 9.06 14.03 44.86
N ILE A 221 8.47 13.49 43.81
CA ILE A 221 8.12 12.06 43.75
C ILE A 221 9.12 11.36 42.83
N GLN A 222 9.50 10.14 43.18
CA GLN A 222 10.30 9.23 42.38
C GLN A 222 9.49 7.94 42.26
N LEU A 223 9.21 7.53 41.03
CA LEU A 223 8.54 6.29 40.71
C LEU A 223 9.56 5.36 40.07
N GLU A 224 9.73 4.17 40.65
CA GLU A 224 10.53 3.10 40.10
C GLU A 224 9.59 2.02 39.54
N LEU A 225 9.67 1.79 38.24
CA LEU A 225 8.71 1.01 37.46
C LEU A 225 9.44 -0.17 36.81
N LEU A 226 9.04 -1.40 37.12
CA LEU A 226 9.63 -2.61 36.55
C LEU A 226 8.69 -3.18 35.48
N SER A 227 9.18 -3.32 34.25
CA SER A 227 8.46 -4.02 33.18
C SER A 227 8.03 -5.42 33.62
N LYS A 228 6.80 -5.80 33.28
CA LYS A 228 6.21 -7.07 33.64
C LYS A 228 6.35 -8.06 32.49
N ASP A 229 7.58 -8.53 32.23
CA ASP A 229 7.81 -9.56 31.22
C ASP A 229 7.30 -10.93 31.68
N ALA A 230 7.48 -11.27 32.95
CA ALA A 230 6.91 -12.48 33.53
C ALA A 230 6.51 -12.30 34.99
N GLU A 231 5.51 -13.06 35.42
CA GLU A 231 5.12 -13.19 36.83
C GLU A 231 5.22 -14.65 37.26
N LEU A 232 6.07 -14.94 38.24
CA LEU A 232 6.35 -16.29 38.69
C LEU A 232 5.95 -16.50 40.14
N LEU A 233 5.42 -17.68 40.42
CA LEU A 233 5.24 -18.17 41.79
C LEU A 233 6.30 -19.23 42.08
N LEU A 234 7.29 -18.86 42.90
CA LEU A 234 8.40 -19.72 43.27
C LEU A 234 8.10 -20.45 44.58
N ILE A 235 8.56 -21.70 44.66
CA ILE A 235 8.52 -22.52 45.87
C ILE A 235 9.95 -22.59 46.41
N GLU A 236 10.11 -22.46 47.72
CA GLU A 236 11.44 -22.55 48.34
C GLU A 236 12.18 -23.86 47.93
N GLY A 237 13.41 -23.69 47.45
CA GLY A 237 14.30 -24.78 47.01
C GLY A 237 13.86 -25.48 45.72
N GLN A 238 13.07 -24.83 44.87
CA GLN A 238 12.67 -25.30 43.54
C GLN A 238 13.03 -24.26 42.47
N PRO A 239 14.03 -24.51 41.62
CA PRO A 239 14.32 -23.62 40.50
C PRO A 239 13.20 -23.70 39.44
N VAL A 240 12.85 -22.55 38.89
CA VAL A 240 11.98 -22.38 37.72
C VAL A 240 12.81 -21.77 36.60
N THR A 241 12.75 -22.35 35.41
CA THR A 241 13.33 -21.76 34.21
C THR A 241 12.21 -21.13 33.39
N ILE A 242 12.46 -19.97 32.77
CA ILE A 242 11.59 -19.27 31.80
C ILE A 242 12.40 -18.80 30.59
N LYS A 243 11.74 -18.47 29.47
CA LYS A 243 12.37 -17.85 28.29
C LYS A 243 11.78 -16.45 28.09
N ILE A 244 12.63 -15.44 28.09
CA ILE A 244 12.28 -14.05 27.73
C ILE A 244 13.07 -13.72 26.47
N GLY A 245 12.38 -13.51 25.34
CA GLY A 245 13.00 -13.42 24.02
C GLY A 245 13.80 -14.70 23.70
N ASP A 246 15.09 -14.57 23.38
CA ASP A 246 16.00 -15.70 23.13
C ASP A 246 16.77 -16.18 24.36
N GLN A 247 16.63 -15.51 25.49
CA GLN A 247 17.36 -15.81 26.72
C GLN A 247 16.59 -16.78 27.61
N SER A 248 17.26 -17.83 28.09
CA SER A 248 16.72 -18.75 29.10
C SER A 248 17.21 -18.35 30.48
N ILE A 249 16.28 -18.04 31.38
CA ILE A 249 16.55 -17.52 32.72
C ILE A 249 16.08 -18.57 33.74
N THR A 250 16.94 -18.94 34.69
CA THR A 250 16.61 -19.84 35.80
C THR A 250 16.60 -19.08 37.12
N ILE A 251 15.49 -19.16 37.85
CA ILE A 251 15.25 -18.44 39.11
C ILE A 251 14.87 -19.44 40.19
N GLU A 252 15.54 -19.39 41.34
CA GLU A 252 15.24 -20.19 42.52
C GLU A 252 15.09 -19.31 43.76
N ALA A 253 13.98 -19.46 44.49
CA ALA A 253 13.89 -18.94 45.85
C ALA A 253 14.64 -19.90 46.78
N THR A 254 15.90 -19.59 47.11
CA THR A 254 16.79 -20.48 47.88
C THR A 254 16.45 -20.50 49.36
N THR A 255 15.91 -19.40 49.90
CA THR A 255 15.47 -19.27 51.29
C THR A 255 14.30 -18.31 51.37
N ILE A 256 13.28 -18.67 52.15
CA ILE A 256 12.17 -17.78 52.54
C ILE A 256 12.09 -17.79 54.07
N SER A 257 12.19 -16.62 54.71
CA SER A 257 12.23 -16.49 56.16
C SER A 257 10.83 -16.43 56.77
N ASP A 258 10.49 -17.42 57.60
CA ASP A 258 9.24 -17.47 58.38
C ASP A 258 9.00 -16.26 59.30
N SER A 259 10.06 -15.55 59.70
CA SER A 259 10.00 -14.57 60.79
C SER A 259 10.17 -13.12 60.36
N SER A 260 10.82 -12.90 59.22
CA SER A 260 11.09 -11.59 58.66
C SER A 260 10.45 -11.39 57.28
N GLU A 261 9.86 -12.43 56.69
CA GLU A 261 9.31 -12.41 55.33
C GLU A 261 10.37 -12.07 54.25
N GLU A 262 11.66 -12.20 54.59
CA GLU A 262 12.79 -11.99 53.68
C GLU A 262 13.00 -13.20 52.75
N VAL A 263 13.37 -12.94 51.49
CA VAL A 263 13.61 -13.93 50.44
C VAL A 263 15.02 -13.79 49.88
N ILE A 264 15.73 -14.90 49.68
CA ILE A 264 17.01 -14.94 48.95
C ILE A 264 16.81 -15.66 47.62
N LEU A 265 17.06 -14.95 46.52
CA LEU A 265 16.94 -15.47 45.16
C LEU A 265 18.30 -15.91 44.63
N ASP A 266 18.29 -16.96 43.80
CA ASP A 266 19.38 -17.30 42.89
C ASP A 266 18.85 -17.16 41.45
N VAL A 267 19.42 -16.24 40.68
CA VAL A 267 19.05 -15.96 39.29
C VAL A 267 20.26 -16.27 38.41
N ASN A 268 20.15 -17.28 37.55
CA ASN A 268 21.23 -17.75 36.68
C ASN A 268 22.56 -18.08 37.41
N GLY A 269 22.49 -18.43 38.70
CA GLY A 269 23.67 -18.69 39.54
C GLY A 269 24.23 -17.47 40.28
N GLU A 270 23.60 -16.30 40.14
CA GLU A 270 23.87 -15.11 40.94
C GLU A 270 22.89 -15.05 42.14
N THR A 271 23.44 -14.94 43.35
CA THR A 271 22.62 -14.94 44.58
C THR A 271 22.39 -13.50 45.08
N SER A 272 21.14 -13.16 45.37
CA SER A 272 20.75 -11.86 45.93
C SER A 272 21.13 -11.72 47.40
N ASP A 273 21.09 -10.47 47.91
CA ASP A 273 20.92 -10.24 49.35
C ASP A 273 19.50 -10.65 49.80
N ALA A 274 19.20 -10.57 51.10
CA ALA A 274 17.86 -10.80 51.60
C ALA A 274 16.93 -9.67 51.14
N LEU A 275 15.84 -10.02 50.44
CA LEU A 275 14.88 -9.10 49.85
C LEU A 275 13.53 -9.17 50.56
N GLU A 276 12.93 -8.02 50.83
CA GLU A 276 11.56 -7.88 51.33
C GLU A 276 10.57 -7.57 50.18
N LYS A 277 9.26 -7.55 50.47
CA LYS A 277 8.25 -7.09 49.51
C LYS A 277 8.59 -5.68 49.02
N GLY A 278 8.51 -5.47 47.70
CA GLY A 278 8.84 -4.19 47.06
C GLY A 278 10.32 -4.05 46.71
N GLU A 279 11.20 -4.87 47.28
CA GLU A 279 12.62 -4.87 46.89
C GLU A 279 12.85 -5.69 45.62
N ARG A 280 13.96 -5.42 44.94
CA ARG A 280 14.39 -6.12 43.73
C ARG A 280 15.83 -6.58 43.79
N PHE A 281 16.14 -7.56 42.95
CA PHE A 281 17.50 -7.98 42.63
C PHE A 281 17.79 -7.75 41.14
N THR A 282 18.96 -7.18 40.86
CA THR A 282 19.45 -6.93 39.49
C THR A 282 20.68 -7.81 39.25
N THR A 283 20.67 -8.57 38.16
CA THR A 283 21.80 -9.42 37.74
C THR A 283 22.88 -8.63 36.99
N GLU A 284 24.03 -9.25 36.69
CA GLU A 284 25.06 -8.63 35.83
C GLU A 284 24.58 -8.33 34.38
N ASP A 285 23.53 -9.00 33.90
CA ASP A 285 22.94 -8.81 32.55
C ASP A 285 21.72 -7.85 32.56
N ASP A 286 21.60 -6.97 33.57
CA ASP A 286 20.49 -6.01 33.75
C ASP A 286 19.07 -6.61 33.79
N LEU A 287 18.96 -7.92 34.02
CA LEU A 287 17.68 -8.54 34.36
C LEU A 287 17.29 -8.17 35.80
N HIS A 288 16.05 -7.71 35.97
CA HIS A 288 15.51 -7.31 37.26
C HIS A 288 14.45 -8.30 37.73
N VAL A 289 14.55 -8.73 39.00
CA VAL A 289 13.58 -9.60 39.66
C VAL A 289 13.05 -8.91 40.91
N GLY A 290 11.79 -8.46 40.87
CA GLY A 290 11.12 -7.78 41.98
C GLY A 290 10.26 -8.72 42.84
N ILE A 291 10.25 -8.51 44.16
CA ILE A 291 9.41 -9.28 45.09
C ILE A 291 8.01 -8.65 45.18
N LYS A 292 7.00 -9.34 44.65
CA LYS A 292 5.60 -8.90 44.73
C LYS A 292 4.98 -9.19 46.10
N GLU A 293 5.10 -10.43 46.54
CA GLU A 293 4.46 -10.89 47.77
C GLU A 293 5.10 -12.18 48.29
N VAL A 294 5.21 -12.28 49.61
CA VAL A 294 5.76 -13.45 50.30
C VAL A 294 4.62 -14.18 51.01
N LEU A 295 4.42 -15.44 50.66
CA LEU A 295 3.30 -16.27 51.11
C LEU A 295 3.81 -17.39 52.03
N ILE A 296 3.87 -17.09 53.33
CA ILE A 296 4.34 -18.02 54.36
C ILE A 296 3.24 -19.02 54.72
N ASN A 297 3.59 -20.31 54.84
CA ASN A 297 2.67 -21.37 55.21
C ASN A 297 3.01 -22.02 56.56
N GLU A 298 2.38 -21.52 57.62
CA GLU A 298 2.59 -22.00 59.01
C GLU A 298 1.97 -23.37 59.35
N ALA A 299 1.38 -24.08 58.39
CA ALA A 299 0.68 -25.34 58.64
C ALA A 299 1.65 -26.55 58.79
N LEU A 300 2.33 -26.63 59.95
CA LEU A 300 3.15 -27.75 60.43
C LEU A 300 4.37 -28.09 59.55
N GLU A 301 5.56 -27.59 59.92
CA GLU A 301 6.84 -28.19 59.51
C GLU A 301 6.94 -29.64 60.01
N ILE A 302 6.55 -30.60 59.17
CA ILE A 302 6.69 -32.03 59.51
C ILE A 302 8.13 -32.44 59.22
N SER A 303 8.93 -32.55 60.28
CA SER A 303 10.31 -33.03 60.29
C SER A 303 10.52 -34.52 59.92
N ASP A 304 9.74 -35.07 58.97
CA ASP A 304 9.89 -36.48 58.57
C ASP A 304 9.99 -36.70 57.05
N THR A 305 11.02 -37.46 56.70
CA THR A 305 11.59 -37.73 55.35
C THR A 305 10.72 -38.60 54.43
N GLY A 306 9.40 -38.43 54.45
CA GLY A 306 8.46 -39.22 53.67
C GLY A 306 7.85 -38.44 52.49
N SER A 307 8.40 -38.60 51.28
CA SER A 307 7.76 -38.40 49.96
C SER A 307 6.53 -37.46 49.96
N LEU A 308 6.76 -36.16 50.13
CA LEU A 308 5.75 -35.13 49.87
C LEU A 308 5.40 -35.16 48.37
N GLN A 309 4.13 -35.02 48.02
CA GLN A 309 3.74 -34.82 46.63
C GLN A 309 4.16 -33.39 46.23
N PRO A 310 4.81 -33.18 45.07
CA PRO A 310 5.13 -31.83 44.61
C PRO A 310 3.84 -31.02 44.47
N ILE A 311 3.83 -29.81 45.03
CA ILE A 311 2.76 -28.83 44.80
C ILE A 311 2.87 -28.41 43.34
N ASN A 312 1.82 -28.65 42.55
CA ASN A 312 1.75 -28.15 41.18
C ASN A 312 1.36 -26.67 41.22
N THR A 313 2.28 -25.76 40.88
CA THR A 313 2.02 -24.31 40.83
C THR A 313 0.90 -23.94 39.84
N GLN A 314 0.63 -24.77 38.82
CA GLN A 314 -0.48 -24.57 37.87
C GLN A 314 -1.86 -24.56 38.55
N GLN A 315 -2.00 -25.18 39.73
CA GLN A 315 -3.28 -25.16 40.45
C GLN A 315 -3.62 -23.78 41.03
N PHE A 316 -2.64 -22.87 41.08
CA PHE A 316 -2.77 -21.51 41.62
C PHE A 316 -2.88 -20.45 40.53
N GLN A 317 -2.82 -20.82 39.25
CA GLN A 317 -2.98 -19.89 38.14
C GLN A 317 -4.37 -19.23 38.19
N GLY A 318 -4.40 -17.89 38.15
CA GLY A 318 -5.62 -17.09 38.25
C GLY A 318 -6.22 -16.98 39.66
N MET A 319 -5.55 -17.49 40.70
CA MET A 319 -5.95 -17.29 42.08
C MET A 319 -5.32 -16.01 42.64
N THR A 320 -6.08 -15.23 43.40
CA THR A 320 -5.52 -14.10 44.16
C THR A 320 -4.63 -14.62 45.29
N PRO A 321 -3.68 -13.82 45.78
CA PRO A 321 -2.84 -14.20 46.93
C PRO A 321 -3.65 -14.67 48.15
N ALA A 322 -4.77 -14.00 48.43
CA ALA A 322 -5.71 -14.39 49.48
C ALA A 322 -6.38 -15.77 49.22
N GLN A 323 -6.67 -16.11 47.97
CA GLN A 323 -7.21 -17.43 47.59
C GLN A 323 -6.15 -18.54 47.72
N ILE A 324 -4.90 -18.23 47.37
CA ILE A 324 -3.76 -19.14 47.56
C ILE A 324 -3.56 -19.36 49.07
N GLN A 325 -3.59 -18.30 49.88
CA GLN A 325 -3.42 -18.40 51.32
C GLN A 325 -4.56 -19.18 52.01
N ASP A 326 -5.81 -19.00 51.57
CA ASP A 326 -6.95 -19.82 52.03
C ASP A 326 -6.79 -21.30 51.63
N TYR A 327 -6.29 -21.58 50.41
CA TYR A 327 -5.98 -22.95 49.96
C TYR A 327 -4.88 -23.60 50.80
N LEU A 328 -3.78 -22.88 51.06
CA LEU A 328 -2.66 -23.33 51.89
C LEU A 328 -3.13 -23.64 53.33
N ALA A 329 -4.14 -22.93 53.83
CA ALA A 329 -4.74 -23.16 55.14
C ALA A 329 -5.67 -24.41 55.22
N THR A 330 -6.03 -25.06 54.10
CA THR A 330 -6.89 -26.26 54.08
C THR A 330 -6.12 -27.58 54.28
N THR A 331 -6.79 -28.66 54.70
CA THR A 331 -6.17 -29.99 54.96
C THR A 331 -5.45 -30.63 53.75
N ALA A 332 -5.66 -30.11 52.53
CA ALA A 332 -4.94 -30.51 51.32
C ALA A 332 -3.59 -29.77 51.14
N GLY A 333 -3.48 -28.53 51.64
CA GLY A 333 -2.23 -27.75 51.70
C GLY A 333 -1.25 -28.19 52.80
N ILE A 334 -1.77 -28.80 53.88
CA ILE A 334 -1.00 -29.27 55.05
C ILE A 334 0.01 -30.39 54.70
N THR A 335 -0.13 -31.06 53.56
CA THR A 335 0.84 -32.09 53.10
C THR A 335 2.04 -31.53 52.33
N GLY A 336 2.15 -30.22 52.15
CA GLY A 336 3.20 -29.58 51.35
C GLY A 336 4.26 -28.79 52.13
N GLY A 337 3.89 -28.08 53.20
CA GLY A 337 4.79 -27.43 54.17
C GLY A 337 5.95 -26.62 53.57
N ARG A 338 5.73 -25.89 52.47
CA ARG A 338 6.75 -25.02 51.87
C ARG A 338 6.18 -23.62 51.67
N ASP A 339 7.03 -22.63 51.88
CA ASP A 339 6.75 -21.23 51.65
C ASP A 339 6.86 -20.90 50.17
N LEU A 340 6.13 -19.87 49.75
CA LEU A 340 6.09 -19.40 48.37
C LEU A 340 6.39 -17.91 48.30
N VAL A 341 6.89 -17.48 47.15
CA VAL A 341 7.07 -16.06 46.83
C VAL A 341 6.56 -15.80 45.41
N SER A 342 5.80 -14.73 45.24
CA SER A 342 5.44 -14.22 43.92
C SER A 342 6.47 -13.17 43.52
N VAL A 343 7.07 -13.34 42.35
CA VAL A 343 8.08 -12.42 41.81
C VAL A 343 7.67 -11.95 40.42
N TYR A 344 8.10 -10.74 40.08
CA TYR A 344 8.07 -10.22 38.72
C TYR A 344 9.46 -10.23 38.13
N VAL A 345 9.55 -10.55 36.85
CA VAL A 345 10.77 -10.51 36.07
C VAL A 345 10.56 -9.49 34.97
N GLY A 346 11.50 -8.56 34.83
CA GLY A 346 11.48 -7.54 33.79
C GLY A 346 12.89 -7.26 33.28
N SER A 347 13.02 -7.04 31.98
CA SER A 347 14.27 -6.62 31.33
C SER A 347 14.49 -5.11 31.37
N GLN A 348 13.45 -4.36 31.71
CA GLN A 348 13.48 -2.91 31.74
C GLN A 348 13.02 -2.37 33.09
N LEU A 349 13.86 -1.53 33.69
CA LEU A 349 13.54 -0.67 34.81
C LEU A 349 13.44 0.77 34.34
N LEU A 350 12.33 1.43 34.61
CA LEU A 350 12.08 2.82 34.30
C LEU A 350 11.99 3.63 35.60
N GLU A 351 12.74 4.72 35.70
CA GLU A 351 12.66 5.65 36.81
C GLU A 351 12.17 7.02 36.33
N PHE A 352 11.10 7.51 36.95
CA PHE A 352 10.62 8.88 36.75
C PHE A 352 10.70 9.65 38.05
N SER A 353 11.33 10.83 38.01
CA SER A 353 11.36 11.70 39.17
C SER A 353 11.06 13.15 38.83
N ASP A 354 10.10 13.76 39.51
CA ASP A 354 9.71 15.14 39.25
C ASP A 354 9.13 15.85 40.48
N GLN A 355 9.10 17.19 40.43
CA GLN A 355 8.43 18.01 41.44
C GLN A 355 6.93 18.11 41.13
N PHE A 356 6.13 17.24 41.75
CA PHE A 356 4.69 17.12 41.43
C PHE A 356 3.84 18.39 41.66
N ASN A 357 4.41 19.42 42.27
CA ASN A 357 3.74 20.69 42.57
C ASN A 357 4.14 21.85 41.64
N ASP A 358 4.96 21.57 40.63
CA ASP A 358 5.25 22.49 39.55
C ASP A 358 4.63 22.01 38.23
N ASN A 359 4.83 22.76 37.16
CA ASN A 359 4.31 22.42 35.84
C ASN A 359 5.46 22.54 34.83
N THR A 360 6.61 21.99 35.19
CA THR A 360 7.83 22.05 34.39
C THR A 360 8.38 20.65 34.17
N PHE A 361 8.92 20.41 32.98
CA PHE A 361 9.58 19.14 32.67
C PHE A 361 10.95 19.04 33.35
N SER A 362 11.26 17.87 33.86
CA SER A 362 12.52 17.50 34.50
C SER A 362 13.28 16.47 33.65
N ARG A 363 14.60 16.65 33.52
CA ARG A 363 15.53 15.69 32.89
C ARG A 363 16.06 14.73 33.94
N THR A 364 15.24 13.77 34.30
CA THR A 364 15.40 12.89 35.47
C THR A 364 14.90 11.47 35.18
N VAL A 365 14.71 11.15 33.89
CA VAL A 365 14.32 9.84 33.44
C VAL A 365 15.54 8.93 33.41
N HIS A 366 15.40 7.73 33.97
CA HIS A 366 16.41 6.68 33.83
C HIS A 366 15.78 5.41 33.27
N VAL A 367 16.52 4.68 32.44
CA VAL A 367 16.18 3.35 31.96
C VAL A 367 17.35 2.43 32.30
N ASN A 368 17.10 1.34 33.02
CA ASN A 368 18.11 0.39 33.51
C ASN A 368 19.27 1.09 34.25
N ASP A 369 18.92 2.01 35.16
CA ASP A 369 19.84 2.85 35.93
C ASP A 369 20.67 3.88 35.10
N ASP A 370 20.57 3.86 33.77
CA ASP A 370 21.18 4.84 32.87
C ASP A 370 20.27 6.05 32.67
N ARG A 371 20.84 7.25 32.80
CA ARG A 371 20.12 8.51 32.66
C ARG A 371 19.91 8.83 31.18
N LEU A 372 18.66 9.09 30.79
CA LEU A 372 18.32 9.58 29.46
C LEU A 372 18.34 11.11 29.42
N ASP A 373 19.29 11.70 28.68
CA ASP A 373 19.39 13.16 28.58
C ASP A 373 18.36 13.77 27.58
N ASP A 374 17.84 12.95 26.68
CA ASP A 374 16.82 13.28 25.66
C ASP A 374 15.40 12.86 26.08
N GLY A 375 15.27 12.30 27.28
CA GLY A 375 13.98 12.04 27.93
C GLY A 375 13.65 13.09 28.97
N THR A 376 12.45 13.68 28.89
CA THR A 376 11.95 14.58 29.95
C THR A 376 10.61 14.12 30.50
N VAL A 377 10.40 14.28 31.80
CA VAL A 377 9.18 13.89 32.49
C VAL A 377 8.60 15.05 33.28
N LYS A 378 7.27 15.10 33.35
CA LYS A 378 6.52 16.02 34.19
C LYS A 378 5.41 15.23 34.90
N ILE A 379 5.36 15.34 36.22
CA ILE A 379 4.34 14.71 37.06
C ILE A 379 3.54 15.83 37.69
N GLU A 380 2.22 15.78 37.59
CA GLU A 380 1.33 16.79 38.16
C GLU A 380 0.47 16.14 39.23
N GLY A 381 0.40 16.79 40.41
CA GLY A 381 -0.40 16.29 41.51
C GLY A 381 -0.42 17.24 42.70
N GLY A 382 -0.84 16.71 43.84
CA GLY A 382 -0.92 17.45 45.09
C GLY A 382 -0.69 16.56 46.30
N SER A 383 -0.24 17.16 47.41
CA SER A 383 -0.15 16.46 48.68
C SER A 383 -0.80 17.27 49.79
N SER A 384 -1.57 16.59 50.65
CA SER A 384 -2.24 17.21 51.79
C SER A 384 -2.51 16.18 52.89
N ASN A 385 -2.34 16.56 54.16
CA ASN A 385 -2.66 15.69 55.31
C ASN A 385 -2.01 14.29 55.33
N ASN A 386 -0.79 14.13 54.80
CA ASN A 386 -0.15 12.82 54.57
C ASN A 386 -0.85 11.96 53.51
N GLU A 387 -1.63 12.54 52.61
CA GLU A 387 -2.12 11.88 51.38
C GLU A 387 -1.46 12.56 50.18
N ILE A 388 -1.18 11.79 49.13
CA ILE A 388 -0.77 12.28 47.81
C ILE A 388 -1.85 11.93 46.78
N THR A 389 -2.00 12.79 45.79
CA THR A 389 -2.82 12.56 44.59
C THR A 389 -1.96 12.85 43.37
N LEU A 390 -1.85 11.90 42.45
CA LEU A 390 -1.22 12.08 41.15
C LEU A 390 -2.33 12.26 40.10
N ASP A 391 -2.33 13.40 39.43
CA ASP A 391 -3.37 13.75 38.46
C ASP A 391 -2.93 13.34 37.05
N ARG A 392 -1.65 13.54 36.71
CA ARG A 392 -1.12 13.29 35.37
C ARG A 392 0.38 13.01 35.39
N LEU A 393 0.82 12.15 34.47
CA LEU A 393 2.22 11.97 34.12
C LEU A 393 2.39 12.22 32.62
N THR A 394 3.42 12.98 32.25
CA THR A 394 3.73 13.35 30.87
C THR A 394 5.21 13.09 30.60
N TYR A 395 5.51 12.39 29.51
CA TYR A 395 6.86 12.08 29.04
C TYR A 395 7.06 12.65 27.63
N ARG A 396 8.24 13.20 27.36
CA ARG A 396 8.66 13.65 26.03
C ARG A 396 9.97 12.98 25.63
N ALA A 397 10.00 12.47 24.41
CA ALA A 397 11.20 11.97 23.76
C ALA A 397 11.74 13.02 22.78
N GLU A 398 12.97 13.47 22.98
CA GLU A 398 13.69 14.34 22.06
C GLU A 398 14.54 13.49 21.09
N ALA A 399 14.67 13.93 19.83
CA ALA A 399 15.54 13.28 18.86
C ALA A 399 17.02 13.60 19.15
N ASP A 400 17.85 12.57 19.34
CA ASP A 400 19.31 12.71 19.38
C ASP A 400 19.96 11.71 18.41
N PRO A 401 20.53 12.16 17.28
CA PRO A 401 21.12 11.28 16.28
C PRO A 401 22.45 10.69 16.73
N GLU A 402 22.77 9.45 16.32
CA GLU A 402 24.09 8.85 16.60
C GLU A 402 25.24 9.71 16.03
N SER A 403 25.00 10.39 14.90
CA SER A 403 25.93 11.35 14.33
C SER A 403 25.23 12.44 13.51
N GLY A 404 25.80 13.65 13.50
CA GLY A 404 25.23 14.79 12.76
C GLY A 404 24.42 15.72 13.67
N ASN A 405 23.41 16.40 13.12
CA ASN A 405 22.47 17.23 13.87
C ASN A 405 20.99 16.88 13.54
N GLU A 406 20.76 15.81 12.80
CA GLU A 406 19.44 15.39 12.30
C GLU A 406 19.42 13.87 12.26
N VAL A 407 18.26 13.28 12.56
CA VAL A 407 17.97 11.86 12.43
C VAL A 407 17.29 11.66 11.08
N TYR A 408 17.87 10.84 10.21
CA TYR A 408 17.35 10.50 8.90
C TYR A 408 16.91 9.04 8.92
N ILE A 409 15.69 8.76 8.47
CA ILE A 409 15.16 7.40 8.39
C ILE A 409 14.82 7.13 6.94
N GLU A 410 15.49 6.13 6.37
CA GLU A 410 15.23 5.64 5.02
C GLU A 410 13.88 4.93 4.94
N SER A 411 13.34 4.82 3.73
CA SER A 411 12.13 4.03 3.48
C SER A 411 12.31 2.58 3.94
N GLU A 412 11.27 2.03 4.55
CA GLU A 412 11.18 0.71 5.18
C GLU A 412 12.04 0.53 6.45
N ASN A 413 12.71 1.57 6.94
CA ASN A 413 13.51 1.54 8.17
C ASN A 413 12.81 2.22 9.36
N GLY A 414 13.23 1.84 10.56
CA GLY A 414 12.68 2.32 11.83
C GLY A 414 13.54 3.41 12.49
N LEU A 415 12.90 4.31 13.23
CA LEU A 415 13.53 5.40 13.98
C LEU A 415 14.52 4.87 15.03
N ARG A 416 14.20 3.74 15.69
CA ARG A 416 14.99 3.20 16.80
C ARG A 416 16.46 2.98 16.44
N SER A 417 16.77 2.51 15.23
CA SER A 417 18.15 2.24 14.82
C SER A 417 18.99 3.50 14.58
N GLU A 418 18.33 4.65 14.41
CA GLU A 418 18.97 5.91 14.01
C GLU A 418 19.26 6.85 15.20
N LEU A 419 18.78 6.48 16.39
CA LEU A 419 18.95 7.24 17.63
C LEU A 419 20.25 6.86 18.36
N GLN A 420 20.92 7.86 18.95
CA GLN A 420 22.07 7.64 19.83
C GLN A 420 21.69 6.82 21.07
N ASP A 421 20.53 7.12 21.65
CA ASP A 421 19.99 6.47 22.84
C ASP A 421 18.58 5.90 22.56
N PRO A 422 18.47 4.72 21.91
CA PRO A 422 17.19 4.13 21.47
C PRO A 422 16.20 3.83 22.60
N GLN A 423 16.67 3.80 23.85
CA GLN A 423 15.86 3.62 25.06
C GLN A 423 14.91 4.81 25.32
N VAL A 424 15.12 5.96 24.66
CA VAL A 424 14.21 7.13 24.73
C VAL A 424 12.80 6.83 24.23
N LEU A 425 12.60 5.75 23.46
CA LEU A 425 11.27 5.31 23.04
C LEU A 425 10.47 4.62 24.17
N ILE A 426 11.10 4.35 25.33
CA ILE A 426 10.59 3.66 26.53
C ILE A 426 10.13 2.22 26.27
N ASN A 427 9.20 1.97 25.36
CA ASN A 427 8.81 0.60 25.00
C ASN A 427 9.79 0.04 23.96
N GLU A 428 10.48 -1.08 24.22
CA GLU A 428 11.43 -1.72 23.28
C GLU A 428 10.79 -2.21 21.97
N ASN A 429 9.48 -2.44 21.97
CA ASN A 429 8.73 -3.01 20.85
C ASN A 429 8.05 -1.97 19.95
N PHE A 430 8.07 -0.71 20.37
CA PHE A 430 7.45 0.43 19.70
C PHE A 430 8.45 1.12 18.77
N ASP A 431 8.09 1.40 17.52
CA ASP A 431 8.96 2.15 16.60
C ASP A 431 8.16 3.01 15.62
N PHE A 432 8.80 4.04 15.06
CA PHE A 432 8.29 4.77 13.91
C PHE A 432 8.99 4.25 12.66
N VAL A 433 8.24 3.77 11.68
CA VAL A 433 8.77 3.25 10.41
C VAL A 433 8.35 4.18 9.29
N TYR A 434 9.32 4.67 8.53
CA TYR A 434 9.03 5.45 7.33
C TYR A 434 8.70 4.48 6.18
N ASN A 435 7.53 4.60 5.54
CA ASN A 435 7.12 3.68 4.48
C ASN A 435 7.52 4.15 3.07
N GLY A 436 8.13 5.34 2.95
CA GLY A 436 8.46 5.95 1.67
C GLY A 436 7.36 6.83 1.08
N LEU A 437 7.68 7.45 -0.05
CA LEU A 437 6.73 8.12 -0.94
C LEU A 437 5.91 7.09 -1.74
N GLY A 438 4.65 7.44 -2.05
CA GLY A 438 3.76 6.63 -2.88
C GLY A 438 4.25 6.46 -4.32
N ASP A 439 3.60 5.56 -5.06
CA ASP A 439 3.91 5.32 -6.49
C ASP A 439 2.87 6.05 -7.36
N VAL A 440 3.31 7.10 -8.07
CA VAL A 440 2.47 7.93 -8.94
C VAL A 440 3.09 7.98 -10.34
N GLU A 441 2.26 7.92 -11.38
CA GLU A 441 2.74 8.09 -12.75
C GLU A 441 3.31 9.52 -12.95
N THR A 442 4.46 9.62 -13.63
CA THR A 442 5.12 10.89 -13.92
C THR A 442 5.21 11.15 -15.42
N THR A 443 5.29 12.44 -15.78
CA THR A 443 5.62 12.90 -17.13
C THR A 443 6.79 13.86 -17.11
N GLU A 444 7.61 13.80 -18.15
CA GLU A 444 8.83 14.62 -18.20
C GLU A 444 8.58 15.95 -18.93
N ILE A 445 9.16 17.02 -18.40
CA ILE A 445 9.31 18.33 -19.05
C ILE A 445 10.80 18.61 -19.20
N HIS A 446 11.27 18.83 -20.43
CA HIS A 446 12.68 19.01 -20.75
C HIS A 446 12.99 20.40 -21.27
N PHE A 447 14.08 20.99 -20.79
CA PHE A 447 14.71 22.19 -21.34
C PHE A 447 16.09 21.83 -21.88
N ASP A 448 16.15 21.56 -23.18
CA ASP A 448 17.34 21.01 -23.82
C ASP A 448 18.08 22.05 -24.66
N PRO A 449 19.41 22.16 -24.55
CA PRO A 449 20.19 23.00 -25.42
C PRO A 449 20.31 22.40 -26.83
N VAL A 450 19.89 23.18 -27.82
CA VAL A 450 20.00 22.80 -29.24
C VAL A 450 21.19 23.51 -29.88
N SER A 451 21.98 22.75 -30.64
CA SER A 451 23.01 23.23 -31.57
C SER A 451 24.02 24.27 -31.01
N SER A 452 25.20 23.80 -30.59
CA SER A 452 26.32 24.67 -30.16
C SER A 452 25.98 25.69 -29.06
N ASP A 453 25.07 25.33 -28.15
CA ASP A 453 24.64 26.13 -27.00
C ASP A 453 23.99 27.46 -27.36
N LYS A 454 23.39 27.58 -28.56
CA LYS A 454 22.79 28.84 -29.03
C LYS A 454 21.28 28.88 -28.92
N GLN A 455 20.67 27.73 -28.75
CA GLN A 455 19.22 27.55 -28.74
C GLN A 455 18.82 26.68 -27.55
N TYR A 456 17.56 26.83 -27.12
CA TYR A 456 16.89 25.89 -26.21
C TYR A 456 15.57 25.44 -26.84
N GLU A 457 15.27 24.16 -26.64
CA GLU A 457 13.99 23.52 -26.94
C GLU A 457 13.29 23.16 -25.62
N LEU A 458 11.97 23.30 -25.61
CA LEU A 458 11.11 22.87 -24.52
C LEU A 458 10.25 21.71 -25.02
N THR A 459 10.32 20.57 -24.34
CA THR A 459 9.50 19.39 -24.63
C THR A 459 8.65 19.06 -23.43
N PHE A 460 7.37 18.77 -23.63
CA PHE A 460 6.44 18.37 -22.56
C PHE A 460 5.31 17.52 -23.13
N THR A 461 4.66 16.73 -22.28
CA THR A 461 3.43 16.01 -22.65
C THR A 461 2.21 16.86 -22.30
N ASN A 462 1.28 17.07 -23.23
CA ASN A 462 0.02 17.75 -22.96
C ASN A 462 -1.03 16.81 -22.32
N ARG A 463 -2.18 17.34 -21.88
CA ARG A 463 -3.26 16.54 -21.27
C ARG A 463 -3.93 15.53 -22.22
N GLU A 464 -3.68 15.62 -23.53
CA GLU A 464 -4.15 14.64 -24.50
C GLU A 464 -3.15 13.47 -24.72
N ASN A 465 -2.09 13.40 -23.90
CA ASN A 465 -0.98 12.45 -24.03
C ASN A 465 -0.18 12.59 -25.32
N GLU A 466 -0.07 13.81 -25.84
CA GLU A 466 0.77 14.13 -27.00
C GLU A 466 2.03 14.87 -26.53
N GLU A 467 3.19 14.42 -27.02
CA GLU A 467 4.49 15.04 -26.75
C GLU A 467 4.66 16.25 -27.67
N CYS A 468 4.72 17.45 -27.09
CA CYS A 468 4.86 18.71 -27.78
C CYS A 468 6.32 19.18 -27.74
N GLU A 469 6.89 19.48 -28.91
CA GLU A 469 8.23 20.07 -29.06
C GLU A 469 8.11 21.56 -29.43
N ILE A 470 8.74 22.45 -28.63
CA ILE A 470 8.74 23.90 -28.83
C ILE A 470 10.19 24.39 -28.98
N PRO A 471 10.57 25.02 -30.11
CA PRO A 471 11.77 25.85 -30.18
C PRO A 471 11.57 27.07 -29.26
N LEU A 472 12.13 27.01 -28.05
CA LEU A 472 11.83 27.99 -27.00
C LEU A 472 12.58 29.30 -27.24
N LEU A 473 13.89 29.23 -27.47
CA LEU A 473 14.75 30.41 -27.47
C LEU A 473 15.97 30.24 -28.38
N ASP A 474 16.29 31.24 -29.20
CA ASP A 474 17.52 31.39 -29.99
C ASP A 474 18.28 32.67 -29.63
N ASN A 475 19.61 32.57 -29.59
CA ASN A 475 20.51 33.72 -29.44
C ASN A 475 21.54 33.80 -30.60
N SER A 476 21.40 33.01 -31.65
CA SER A 476 22.41 32.88 -32.70
C SER A 476 22.62 34.15 -33.53
N ASN A 477 21.55 34.92 -33.77
CA ASN A 477 21.53 36.05 -34.70
C ASN A 477 21.65 37.43 -34.01
N THR A 478 22.86 37.79 -33.58
CA THR A 478 23.12 39.12 -33.01
C THR A 478 23.13 40.23 -34.06
N GLY A 479 21.98 40.86 -34.23
CA GLY A 479 21.86 42.25 -34.61
C GLY A 479 21.25 43.08 -33.49
N SER A 480 21.96 43.35 -32.39
CA SER A 480 21.57 44.28 -31.32
C SER A 480 20.22 44.07 -30.59
N LEU A 481 19.47 43.00 -30.85
CA LEU A 481 18.06 42.87 -30.41
C LEU A 481 17.80 41.92 -29.22
N GLY A 482 18.80 41.24 -28.66
CA GLY A 482 18.56 40.35 -27.52
C GLY A 482 18.10 38.95 -27.97
N PHE A 483 17.35 38.28 -27.11
CA PHE A 483 16.83 36.92 -27.29
C PHE A 483 15.71 36.88 -28.35
N ASN A 484 15.67 35.81 -29.15
CA ASN A 484 14.56 35.52 -30.07
C ASN A 484 13.81 34.29 -29.55
N LEU A 485 12.55 34.42 -29.14
CA LEU A 485 11.75 33.23 -28.83
C LEU A 485 11.36 32.53 -30.13
N GLY A 486 11.50 31.21 -30.19
CA GLY A 486 11.45 30.46 -31.44
C GLY A 486 12.83 29.97 -31.89
N ASP A 487 13.00 29.85 -33.20
CA ASP A 487 14.25 29.40 -33.82
C ASP A 487 15.03 30.57 -34.48
N GLU A 488 16.10 30.24 -35.23
CA GLU A 488 16.96 31.23 -35.89
C GLU A 488 16.19 32.15 -36.88
N SER A 489 15.08 31.66 -37.46
CA SER A 489 14.35 32.27 -38.57
C SER A 489 12.89 32.58 -38.29
N ASN A 490 12.28 31.92 -37.30
CA ASN A 490 10.85 31.96 -37.04
C ASN A 490 10.60 32.24 -35.56
N ASP A 491 9.58 33.04 -35.28
CA ASP A 491 9.30 33.54 -33.94
C ASP A 491 8.23 32.66 -33.24
N LEU A 492 8.32 32.55 -31.91
CA LEU A 492 7.31 31.91 -31.05
C LEU A 492 6.38 32.96 -30.45
N PHE A 493 5.07 32.74 -30.59
CA PHE A 493 4.02 33.60 -30.04
C PHE A 493 3.19 32.84 -29.01
N PHE A 494 3.09 33.44 -27.82
CA PHE A 494 2.24 32.99 -26.72
C PHE A 494 1.54 34.19 -26.05
N VAL A 495 2.02 35.40 -26.30
CA VAL A 495 1.29 36.65 -26.03
C VAL A 495 0.62 37.14 -27.31
N GLU A 496 -0.62 37.58 -27.19
CA GLU A 496 -1.41 38.01 -28.34
C GLU A 496 -0.90 39.27 -29.03
N CYS A 497 -1.28 39.42 -30.31
CA CYS A 497 -0.88 40.57 -31.10
C CYS A 497 -1.52 41.87 -30.58
N ALA A 498 -0.69 42.78 -30.07
CA ALA A 498 -1.14 44.06 -29.51
C ALA A 498 -2.22 44.79 -30.33
N GLY A 499 -3.38 45.03 -29.72
CA GLY A 499 -4.51 45.72 -30.34
C GLY A 499 -5.20 44.92 -31.45
N GLY A 500 -5.00 43.60 -31.48
CA GLY A 500 -5.58 42.67 -32.46
C GLY A 500 -5.06 42.88 -33.87
N THR A 501 -3.88 43.52 -34.00
CA THR A 501 -3.27 43.80 -35.30
C THR A 501 -2.45 42.59 -35.74
N PRO A 502 -2.80 41.90 -36.84
CA PRO A 502 -2.11 40.68 -37.28
C PRO A 502 -0.59 40.82 -37.39
N CYS A 503 0.13 40.09 -36.55
CA CYS A 503 1.57 40.20 -36.32
C CYS A 503 2.33 38.87 -36.52
N ILE A 504 1.65 37.73 -36.42
CA ILE A 504 2.19 36.39 -36.68
C ILE A 504 2.29 36.17 -38.19
N THR A 505 3.42 35.66 -38.67
CA THR A 505 3.68 35.39 -40.09
C THR A 505 3.89 33.90 -40.38
N THR A 506 3.94 33.53 -41.65
CA THR A 506 4.13 32.12 -42.03
C THR A 506 5.48 31.62 -41.54
N SER A 507 5.50 30.38 -41.07
CA SER A 507 6.57 29.64 -40.40
C SER A 507 6.71 29.89 -38.90
N ASP A 508 6.05 30.92 -38.35
CA ASP A 508 6.06 31.20 -36.91
C ASP A 508 5.29 30.14 -36.10
N TYR A 509 5.68 30.00 -34.84
CA TYR A 509 5.11 29.06 -33.88
C TYR A 509 4.11 29.77 -32.96
N LEU A 510 3.11 29.03 -32.49
CA LEU A 510 1.98 29.51 -31.71
C LEU A 510 1.74 28.56 -30.55
N ILE A 511 1.68 29.08 -29.34
CA ILE A 511 1.14 28.38 -28.18
C ILE A 511 -0.32 28.78 -28.06
N LEU A 512 -1.18 27.77 -28.03
CA LEU A 512 -2.61 27.93 -27.81
C LEU A 512 -2.96 27.19 -26.52
N SER A 513 -3.61 27.86 -25.58
CA SER A 513 -4.17 27.22 -24.40
C SER A 513 -5.66 27.46 -24.33
N THR A 514 -6.41 26.43 -23.96
CA THR A 514 -7.87 26.54 -23.78
C THR A 514 -8.27 27.23 -22.49
N GLU A 515 -7.44 27.11 -21.45
CA GLU A 515 -7.56 27.82 -20.18
C GLU A 515 -6.14 28.06 -19.65
N ASN A 516 -5.96 29.02 -18.75
CA ASN A 516 -4.67 29.38 -18.16
C ASN A 516 -4.49 28.83 -16.74
N ASP A 517 -5.18 27.74 -16.41
CA ASP A 517 -5.14 27.03 -15.15
C ASP A 517 -4.93 25.51 -15.42
N HIS A 518 -4.81 24.69 -14.37
CA HIS A 518 -4.57 23.25 -14.49
C HIS A 518 -5.65 22.49 -15.29
N THR A 519 -6.81 23.11 -15.53
CA THR A 519 -7.89 22.52 -16.33
C THR A 519 -7.71 22.71 -17.83
N GLY A 520 -6.80 23.60 -18.24
CA GLY A 520 -6.49 23.88 -19.64
C GLY A 520 -5.79 22.74 -20.37
N THR A 521 -5.78 22.82 -21.70
CA THR A 521 -5.03 21.95 -22.62
C THR A 521 -4.29 22.83 -23.60
N THR A 522 -2.99 22.55 -23.77
CA THR A 522 -2.10 23.28 -24.68
C THR A 522 -1.91 22.57 -26.01
N TYR A 523 -1.91 23.37 -27.08
CA TYR A 523 -1.55 22.98 -28.44
C TYR A 523 -0.42 23.87 -28.95
N VAL A 524 0.50 23.28 -29.72
CA VAL A 524 1.61 24.00 -30.34
C VAL A 524 1.45 23.93 -31.85
N LEU A 525 1.30 25.06 -32.52
CA LEU A 525 1.11 25.09 -33.97
C LEU A 525 2.25 25.83 -34.68
N GLN A 526 2.63 25.34 -35.86
CA GLN A 526 3.41 26.11 -36.83
C GLN A 526 2.53 26.59 -38.00
N TYR A 527 2.51 27.90 -38.25
CA TYR A 527 1.69 28.48 -39.31
C TYR A 527 2.33 28.31 -40.69
N ASN A 528 1.95 27.26 -41.43
CA ASN A 528 2.61 26.89 -42.68
C ASN A 528 2.26 27.78 -43.89
N SER A 529 0.98 28.09 -44.13
CA SER A 529 0.60 28.83 -45.35
C SER A 529 -0.81 29.41 -45.30
N PHE A 530 -1.06 30.41 -46.15
CA PHE A 530 -2.40 30.91 -46.46
C PHE A 530 -2.62 31.00 -47.97
N SER A 531 -3.59 30.22 -48.48
CA SER A 531 -3.96 30.20 -49.89
C SER A 531 -5.45 29.90 -50.07
N ASN A 532 -6.09 30.51 -51.08
CA ASN A 532 -7.52 30.30 -51.34
C ASN A 532 -8.45 30.50 -50.13
N ASN A 533 -8.14 31.48 -49.27
CA ASN A 533 -8.82 31.74 -48.00
C ASN A 533 -8.72 30.60 -46.97
N GLN A 534 -7.78 29.67 -47.13
CA GLN A 534 -7.52 28.59 -46.19
C GLN A 534 -6.12 28.77 -45.60
N LEU A 535 -6.04 28.75 -44.26
CA LEU A 535 -4.81 28.68 -43.49
C LEU A 535 -4.51 27.20 -43.24
N THR A 536 -3.23 26.87 -43.25
CA THR A 536 -2.73 25.53 -42.91
C THR A 536 -1.73 25.65 -41.79
N PHE A 537 -1.88 24.82 -40.76
CA PHE A 537 -0.98 24.70 -39.62
C PHE A 537 -0.48 23.26 -39.54
N GLU A 538 0.69 23.08 -38.95
CA GLU A 538 1.16 21.79 -38.47
C GLU A 538 1.11 21.81 -36.94
N ASP A 539 0.42 20.85 -36.36
CA ASP A 539 0.43 20.61 -34.92
C ASP A 539 1.76 19.94 -34.55
N LYS A 540 2.52 20.59 -33.67
CA LYS A 540 3.83 20.13 -33.20
C LYS A 540 3.74 19.10 -32.09
N CYS A 541 2.56 18.86 -31.53
CA CYS A 541 2.34 17.77 -30.60
C CYS A 541 2.03 16.46 -31.34
N SER A 542 1.12 16.51 -32.32
CA SER A 542 0.66 15.30 -33.03
C SER A 542 1.27 15.06 -34.41
N GLY A 543 1.86 16.09 -35.01
CA GLY A 543 2.29 16.10 -36.41
C GLY A 543 1.14 16.24 -37.42
N GLU A 544 -0.10 16.42 -36.97
CA GLU A 544 -1.26 16.57 -37.86
C GLU A 544 -1.28 17.92 -38.58
N THR A 545 -1.82 17.94 -39.80
CA THR A 545 -2.07 19.18 -40.53
C THR A 545 -3.47 19.70 -40.24
N ILE A 546 -3.56 20.83 -39.55
CA ILE A 546 -4.81 21.52 -39.27
C ILE A 546 -5.10 22.55 -40.35
N THR A 547 -6.37 22.72 -40.72
CA THR A 547 -6.77 23.76 -41.68
C THR A 547 -7.89 24.62 -41.13
N ALA A 548 -7.81 25.93 -41.38
CA ALA A 548 -8.80 26.91 -40.96
C ALA A 548 -9.25 27.78 -42.14
N THR A 549 -10.52 28.14 -42.21
CA THR A 549 -11.07 28.92 -43.33
C THR A 549 -11.35 30.36 -42.92
N ALA A 550 -10.78 31.33 -43.64
CA ALA A 550 -11.02 32.74 -43.44
C ALA A 550 -12.23 33.25 -44.26
N SER A 551 -13.23 33.80 -43.58
CA SER A 551 -14.37 34.50 -44.15
C SER A 551 -14.34 35.98 -43.74
N ASN A 552 -14.28 36.89 -44.71
CA ASN A 552 -14.12 38.34 -44.46
C ASN A 552 -12.89 38.70 -43.59
N ASN A 553 -11.76 38.02 -43.82
CA ASN A 553 -10.50 38.19 -43.06
C ASN A 553 -10.58 37.79 -41.57
N ALA A 554 -11.52 36.93 -41.20
CA ALA A 554 -11.57 36.32 -39.87
C ALA A 554 -12.04 34.87 -39.96
N GLY A 555 -11.75 34.06 -38.95
CA GLY A 555 -12.19 32.67 -38.87
C GLY A 555 -11.89 32.06 -37.51
N GLN A 556 -12.03 30.74 -37.42
CA GLN A 556 -11.67 29.96 -36.23
C GLN A 556 -10.78 28.79 -36.63
N ILE A 557 -9.80 28.48 -35.77
CA ILE A 557 -8.98 27.29 -35.83
C ILE A 557 -9.66 26.26 -34.93
N ASN A 558 -10.11 25.15 -35.50
CA ASN A 558 -10.76 24.08 -34.74
C ASN A 558 -9.77 22.95 -34.53
N ILE A 559 -9.50 22.62 -33.28
CA ILE A 559 -8.55 21.56 -32.89
C ILE A 559 -9.22 20.75 -31.81
N ARG A 560 -9.52 19.49 -32.12
CA ARG A 560 -10.04 18.47 -31.18
C ARG A 560 -11.25 18.88 -30.31
N GLY A 561 -11.98 19.92 -30.70
CA GLY A 561 -13.17 20.40 -29.99
C GLY A 561 -13.04 21.86 -29.53
N SER A 562 -11.82 22.36 -29.41
CA SER A 562 -11.47 23.72 -29.03
C SER A 562 -11.42 24.65 -30.24
N THR A 563 -11.72 25.93 -30.05
CA THR A 563 -11.91 26.89 -31.16
C THR A 563 -11.23 28.24 -30.96
N PHE A 564 -10.04 28.40 -31.53
CA PHE A 564 -9.29 29.65 -31.41
C PHE A 564 -9.65 30.63 -32.51
N SER A 565 -10.11 31.83 -32.14
CA SER A 565 -10.50 32.84 -33.12
C SER A 565 -9.27 33.49 -33.76
N PHE A 566 -9.34 33.82 -35.06
CA PHE A 566 -8.24 34.54 -35.72
C PHE A 566 -8.71 35.61 -36.70
N THR A 567 -7.85 36.58 -36.96
CA THR A 567 -8.01 37.58 -38.02
C THR A 567 -6.82 37.58 -38.97
N VAL A 568 -7.05 37.96 -40.23
CA VAL A 568 -6.05 37.96 -41.30
C VAL A 568 -5.74 39.39 -41.74
N GLY A 569 -4.45 39.74 -41.73
CA GLY A 569 -3.94 41.05 -42.06
C GLY A 569 -3.34 41.16 -43.47
N ALA A 570 -2.54 42.21 -43.64
CA ALA A 570 -1.72 42.37 -44.84
C ALA A 570 -0.60 41.32 -44.85
N LEU A 571 -0.05 41.01 -46.04
CA LEU A 571 1.06 40.07 -46.19
C LEU A 571 0.79 38.66 -45.61
N ASN A 572 -0.49 38.28 -45.49
CA ASN A 572 -0.93 37.00 -44.92
C ASN A 572 -0.56 36.81 -43.43
N SER A 573 -0.29 37.90 -42.69
CA SER A 573 -0.12 37.80 -41.24
C SER A 573 -1.45 37.52 -40.54
N ILE A 574 -1.39 36.95 -39.34
CA ILE A 574 -2.55 36.61 -38.51
C ILE A 574 -2.42 37.19 -37.11
N ALA A 575 -3.56 37.43 -36.46
CA ALA A 575 -3.67 37.56 -35.00
C ALA A 575 -4.63 36.47 -34.55
N VAL A 576 -4.29 35.77 -33.47
CA VAL A 576 -5.01 34.61 -32.96
C VAL A 576 -5.32 34.89 -31.49
N ASP A 577 -6.48 34.43 -31.05
CA ASP A 577 -6.93 34.31 -29.67
C ASP A 577 -6.11 33.15 -29.05
N LEU A 578 -5.05 33.44 -28.32
CA LEU A 578 -4.08 32.42 -27.92
C LEU A 578 -4.51 31.66 -26.66
N ASN A 579 -5.29 32.28 -25.77
CA ASN A 579 -5.75 31.71 -24.50
C ASN A 579 -7.27 31.37 -24.49
N ASP A 580 -7.95 31.48 -25.64
CA ASP A 580 -9.38 31.19 -25.83
C ASP A 580 -10.33 32.01 -24.94
N ASP A 581 -9.91 33.19 -24.49
CA ASP A 581 -10.74 34.07 -23.64
C ASP A 581 -11.75 34.91 -24.45
N GLY A 582 -11.64 34.88 -25.78
CA GLY A 582 -12.51 35.57 -26.72
C GLY A 582 -12.04 36.98 -27.12
N ASP A 583 -10.88 37.46 -26.67
CA ASP A 583 -10.36 38.81 -26.95
C ASP A 583 -8.96 38.86 -27.59
N ILE A 584 -8.90 38.66 -28.91
CA ILE A 584 -7.69 38.85 -29.76
C ILE A 584 -7.02 40.26 -29.63
N ALA A 585 -7.72 41.25 -29.06
CA ALA A 585 -7.27 42.64 -29.08
C ALA A 585 -6.42 43.05 -27.88
N ALA A 586 -6.46 42.30 -26.79
CA ALA A 586 -5.64 42.52 -25.61
C ALA A 586 -4.35 41.68 -25.72
N PRO A 587 -3.23 42.11 -25.12
CA PRO A 587 -1.98 41.35 -25.15
C PRO A 587 -2.01 40.27 -24.05
N ASP A 588 -3.03 39.41 -24.09
CA ASP A 588 -3.19 38.34 -23.12
C ASP A 588 -2.21 37.21 -23.41
N GLU A 589 -1.91 36.43 -22.38
CA GLU A 589 -0.89 35.40 -22.39
C GLU A 589 -1.55 34.02 -22.37
N ALA A 590 -1.06 33.11 -23.21
CA ALA A 590 -1.34 31.69 -23.14
C ALA A 590 -0.27 31.00 -22.27
N VAL A 591 -0.72 30.34 -21.20
CA VAL A 591 0.14 29.53 -20.31
C VAL A 591 0.17 28.10 -20.84
N ILE A 592 1.34 27.46 -20.79
CA ILE A 592 1.46 26.06 -21.17
C ILE A 592 0.95 25.20 -20.00
N VAL A 593 0.06 24.26 -20.28
CA VAL A 593 -0.47 23.28 -19.34
C VAL A 593 0.05 21.89 -19.75
N ALA A 594 0.98 21.37 -18.97
CA ALA A 594 1.49 20.01 -19.13
C ALA A 594 0.56 18.99 -18.46
N LYS A 595 0.75 17.71 -18.79
CA LYS A 595 0.07 16.60 -18.11
C LYS A 595 0.41 16.63 -16.61
N GLY A 596 -0.55 16.22 -15.78
CA GLY A 596 -0.47 16.37 -14.32
C GLY A 596 -0.84 17.77 -13.79
N GLY A 597 -1.06 18.75 -14.67
CA GLY A 597 -1.51 20.09 -14.27
C GLY A 597 -0.40 21.11 -14.03
N ALA A 598 0.85 20.81 -14.39
CA ALA A 598 1.94 21.78 -14.32
C ALA A 598 1.69 22.96 -15.28
N LEU A 599 1.83 24.18 -14.75
CA LEU A 599 1.73 25.41 -15.51
C LEU A 599 3.14 25.95 -15.82
N ILE A 600 3.49 26.06 -17.11
CA ILE A 600 4.74 26.67 -17.56
C ILE A 600 4.45 28.05 -18.15
N ASP A 601 4.72 29.08 -17.35
CA ASP A 601 4.55 30.50 -17.65
C ASP A 601 5.83 31.06 -18.28
N LEU A 602 5.72 31.57 -19.51
CA LEU A 602 6.82 32.15 -20.29
C LEU A 602 6.94 33.68 -20.12
N GLY A 603 6.00 34.31 -19.41
CA GLY A 603 5.95 35.72 -19.04
C GLY A 603 5.38 36.65 -20.11
N SER A 604 4.86 37.81 -19.73
CA SER A 604 4.12 38.77 -20.59
C SER A 604 4.73 39.38 -21.89
N THR A 605 5.76 38.83 -22.55
CA THR A 605 6.31 39.39 -23.81
C THR A 605 6.91 38.36 -24.79
N ASN A 606 6.52 38.43 -26.07
CA ASN A 606 7.13 37.65 -27.17
C ASN A 606 8.55 38.12 -27.57
N SER A 607 9.12 39.14 -26.92
CA SER A 607 10.47 39.64 -27.24
C SER A 607 11.25 39.92 -25.95
N PRO A 608 11.61 38.87 -25.20
CA PRO A 608 12.30 39.01 -23.94
C PRO A 608 13.75 39.47 -24.13
N THR A 609 14.35 39.92 -23.03
CA THR A 609 15.79 40.22 -22.97
C THR A 609 16.42 39.36 -21.90
N SER A 610 17.71 39.05 -22.00
CA SER A 610 18.40 38.31 -20.94
C SER A 610 18.49 39.11 -19.61
N PRO A 611 18.17 38.49 -18.46
CA PRO A 611 17.66 37.12 -18.28
C PRO A 611 16.18 36.99 -18.67
N PHE A 612 15.85 35.88 -19.33
CA PHE A 612 14.47 35.47 -19.60
C PHE A 612 14.07 34.43 -18.56
N THR A 613 13.00 34.67 -17.82
CA THR A 613 12.56 33.80 -16.73
C THR A 613 11.31 33.07 -17.15
N VAL A 614 11.33 31.75 -17.02
CA VAL A 614 10.20 30.84 -17.14
C VAL A 614 9.82 30.42 -15.72
N THR A 615 8.53 30.35 -15.41
CA THR A 615 8.04 29.87 -14.11
C THR A 615 7.29 28.57 -14.32
N ALA A 616 7.71 27.51 -13.65
CA ALA A 616 6.92 26.30 -13.50
C ALA A 616 6.12 26.42 -12.19
N SER A 617 4.81 26.22 -12.24
CA SER A 617 3.95 26.34 -11.06
C SER A 617 2.87 25.27 -10.99
N VAL A 618 2.44 24.97 -9.76
CA VAL A 618 1.32 24.10 -9.44
C VAL A 618 0.32 24.90 -8.62
N GLU A 619 -0.94 24.90 -9.03
CA GLU A 619 -1.97 25.64 -8.29
C GLU A 619 -2.19 25.01 -6.92
N GLY A 620 -2.30 25.84 -5.89
CA GLY A 620 -2.52 25.38 -4.51
C GLY A 620 -3.81 24.57 -4.32
N SER A 621 -4.75 24.63 -5.28
CA SER A 621 -5.96 23.81 -5.26
C SER A 621 -5.75 22.33 -5.60
N LEU A 622 -4.57 21.97 -6.12
CA LEU A 622 -4.19 20.59 -6.42
C LEU A 622 -3.52 19.88 -5.22
N PHE A 623 -3.14 20.63 -4.19
CA PHE A 623 -2.62 20.09 -2.94
C PHE A 623 -3.76 19.52 -2.09
N GLU A 624 -3.45 18.47 -1.33
CA GLU A 624 -4.40 17.84 -0.43
C GLU A 624 -4.78 18.81 0.69
N ARG A 625 -6.04 19.24 0.69
CA ARG A 625 -6.44 20.48 1.40
C ARG A 625 -6.83 20.29 2.86
N ASP A 626 -6.38 19.19 3.46
CA ASP A 626 -6.81 18.76 4.79
C ASP A 626 -5.80 19.13 5.90
N GLY A 627 -4.63 19.68 5.56
CA GLY A 627 -3.61 20.15 6.52
C GLY A 627 -3.63 21.66 6.83
N PRO A 628 -3.25 22.10 8.06
CA PRO A 628 -2.98 23.51 8.39
C PRO A 628 -1.65 24.04 7.81
N PHE A 629 -0.78 23.15 7.31
CA PHE A 629 0.46 23.46 6.58
C PHE A 629 0.18 23.90 5.13
N ASP A 630 -0.64 24.93 4.97
CA ASP A 630 -0.82 25.57 3.67
C ASP A 630 0.47 26.34 3.34
N PHE A 631 1.20 25.94 2.30
CA PHE A 631 2.27 26.76 1.69
C PHE A 631 1.77 28.16 1.30
N GLY A 632 0.47 28.41 1.35
CA GLY A 632 -0.17 29.70 1.36
C GLY A 632 -0.51 30.21 -0.03
N GLY A 633 -0.54 29.30 -1.01
CA GLY A 633 -0.77 29.57 -2.42
C GLY A 633 -0.07 28.58 -3.35
N ASP A 634 0.08 28.98 -4.59
CA ASP A 634 0.65 28.16 -5.65
C ASP A 634 2.13 27.84 -5.38
N GLU A 635 2.51 26.60 -5.67
CA GLU A 635 3.91 26.23 -5.76
C GLU A 635 4.51 26.87 -7.00
N SER A 636 5.69 27.50 -6.89
CA SER A 636 6.36 28.08 -8.06
C SER A 636 7.89 27.96 -8.01
N VAL A 637 8.47 27.56 -9.14
CA VAL A 637 9.90 27.43 -9.37
C VAL A 637 10.29 28.26 -10.59
N SER A 638 11.18 29.23 -10.39
CA SER A 638 11.70 30.09 -11.46
C SER A 638 12.95 29.51 -12.12
N ILE A 639 12.93 29.42 -13.45
CA ILE A 639 14.03 28.95 -14.31
C ILE A 639 14.52 30.14 -15.14
N SER A 640 15.82 30.44 -15.13
CA SER A 640 16.36 31.63 -15.81
C SER A 640 17.28 31.29 -16.97
N LEU A 641 16.88 31.65 -18.18
CA LEU A 641 17.69 31.60 -19.40
C LEU A 641 18.55 32.87 -19.53
N THR A 642 19.85 32.70 -19.67
CA THR A 642 20.85 33.78 -19.61
C THR A 642 21.75 33.81 -20.83
N SER A 643 22.14 35.00 -21.29
CA SER A 643 23.07 35.13 -22.40
C SER A 643 24.49 34.88 -21.94
N ARG A 644 25.20 34.05 -22.70
CA ARG A 644 26.62 33.72 -22.51
C ARG A 644 27.50 34.33 -23.60
N PRO A 645 28.82 34.51 -23.35
CA PRO A 645 29.75 34.98 -24.37
C PRO A 645 29.70 34.11 -25.64
N GLY A 646 29.80 34.73 -26.82
CA GLY A 646 29.79 33.97 -28.08
C GLY A 646 28.41 33.74 -28.68
N ASN A 647 27.38 34.45 -28.18
CA ASN A 647 25.98 34.30 -28.60
C ASN A 647 25.39 32.95 -28.18
N GLU A 648 25.84 32.44 -27.05
CA GLU A 648 25.34 31.23 -26.41
C GLU A 648 24.21 31.58 -25.42
N VAL A 649 23.44 30.58 -25.03
CA VAL A 649 22.40 30.63 -23.99
C VAL A 649 22.80 29.63 -22.91
N GLY A 650 22.59 29.99 -21.65
CA GLY A 650 22.70 29.08 -20.51
C GLY A 650 21.40 29.08 -19.72
N LEU A 651 21.17 28.03 -18.95
CA LEU A 651 20.04 27.90 -18.04
C LEU A 651 20.59 27.96 -16.61
N LEU A 652 19.87 28.66 -15.74
CA LEU A 652 20.19 28.77 -14.32
C LEU A 652 18.96 28.36 -13.51
N LEU A 653 19.13 27.29 -12.74
CA LEU A 653 18.26 26.89 -11.65
C LEU A 653 19.06 26.99 -10.34
N ALA A 654 18.46 27.54 -9.30
CA ALA A 654 19.08 27.73 -8.00
C ALA A 654 18.06 27.42 -6.89
N ASP A 655 18.57 27.22 -5.67
CA ASP A 655 17.74 27.00 -4.49
C ASP A 655 16.71 28.13 -4.32
N GLN A 656 15.47 27.71 -4.08
CA GLN A 656 14.29 28.55 -3.94
C GLN A 656 13.47 28.07 -2.73
N SER A 657 12.38 28.75 -2.40
CA SER A 657 11.56 28.39 -1.23
C SER A 657 10.99 26.98 -1.31
N HIS A 658 10.62 26.54 -2.52
CA HIS A 658 9.97 25.23 -2.75
C HIS A 658 10.89 24.26 -3.50
N LEU A 659 12.19 24.56 -3.59
CA LEU A 659 13.13 23.68 -4.27
C LEU A 659 14.53 23.86 -3.70
N LYS A 660 15.05 22.83 -3.04
CA LYS A 660 16.45 22.73 -2.62
C LYS A 660 17.18 21.78 -3.57
N LEU A 661 18.27 22.24 -4.17
CA LEU A 661 19.06 21.41 -5.08
C LEU A 661 20.26 20.80 -4.36
N ASN A 662 20.27 19.48 -4.26
CA ASN A 662 21.35 18.68 -3.68
C ASN A 662 22.24 18.08 -4.78
N SER A 663 23.50 17.81 -4.45
CA SER A 663 24.43 17.22 -5.41
C SER A 663 24.30 15.70 -5.30
N GLY A 664 23.86 15.02 -6.35
CA GLY A 664 23.80 13.55 -6.31
C GLY A 664 25.19 12.91 -6.43
N ASP A 665 25.21 11.61 -6.71
CA ASP A 665 26.43 10.84 -7.02
C ASP A 665 27.30 11.47 -8.12
N GLU A 666 26.64 12.11 -9.09
CA GLU A 666 27.28 12.78 -10.21
C GLU A 666 27.49 14.26 -9.90
N ALA A 667 28.75 14.68 -9.74
CA ALA A 667 29.10 16.06 -9.34
C ALA A 667 28.65 17.17 -10.31
N ASN A 668 28.25 16.82 -11.53
CA ASN A 668 27.67 17.71 -12.55
C ASN A 668 26.13 17.70 -12.55
N VAL A 669 25.48 16.83 -11.78
CA VAL A 669 24.02 16.73 -11.69
C VAL A 669 23.57 17.19 -10.31
N LYS A 670 22.55 18.02 -10.29
CA LYS A 670 21.86 18.40 -9.05
C LYS A 670 20.40 18.00 -9.13
N LYS A 671 19.86 17.46 -8.05
CA LYS A 671 18.45 17.09 -7.97
C LYS A 671 17.77 17.76 -6.78
N GLY A 672 16.48 18.02 -6.93
CA GLY A 672 15.63 18.51 -5.85
C GLY A 672 14.18 18.19 -6.16
N MET A 673 13.39 17.89 -5.13
CA MET A 673 11.96 17.64 -5.27
C MET A 673 11.18 18.82 -4.68
N SER A 674 10.11 19.24 -5.34
CA SER A 674 9.19 20.23 -4.79
C SER A 674 8.15 19.59 -3.85
N PRO A 675 7.46 20.37 -2.99
CA PRO A 675 6.40 19.86 -2.13
C PRO A 675 5.29 19.05 -2.84
N TYR A 676 4.93 19.40 -4.07
CA TYR A 676 3.97 18.62 -4.88
C TYR A 676 4.51 17.25 -5.32
N GLY A 677 5.84 17.06 -5.27
CA GLY A 677 6.52 15.85 -5.73
C GLY A 677 7.20 15.97 -7.09
N ALA A 678 7.30 17.18 -7.68
CA ALA A 678 7.99 17.35 -8.96
C ALA A 678 9.51 17.28 -8.76
N LEU A 679 10.17 16.32 -9.42
CA LEU A 679 11.61 16.10 -9.31
C LEU A 679 12.35 16.89 -10.41
N TYR A 680 13.16 17.86 -10.01
CA TYR A 680 14.00 18.66 -10.89
C TYR A 680 15.41 18.07 -10.95
N GLU A 681 15.85 17.67 -12.14
CA GLU A 681 17.22 17.24 -12.43
C GLU A 681 17.93 18.28 -13.30
N TYR A 682 18.94 18.95 -12.74
CA TYR A 682 19.71 20.02 -13.39
C TYR A 682 21.16 19.60 -13.63
N THR A 683 21.56 19.58 -14.89
CA THR A 683 22.89 19.09 -15.32
C THR A 683 23.77 20.23 -15.84
N ASP A 684 24.97 20.38 -15.25
CA ASP A 684 25.98 21.37 -15.61
C ASP A 684 27.38 20.75 -15.81
N ASP A 685 27.71 20.46 -17.07
CA ASP A 685 29.03 19.96 -17.49
C ASP A 685 30.14 21.04 -17.48
N GLY A 686 29.81 22.26 -17.04
CA GLY A 686 30.74 23.37 -16.81
C GLY A 686 31.28 24.08 -18.05
N ASN A 687 31.08 23.53 -19.25
CA ASN A 687 31.50 24.16 -20.52
C ASN A 687 30.35 24.36 -21.51
N ASN A 688 29.36 23.47 -21.51
CA ASN A 688 28.23 23.53 -22.43
C ASN A 688 27.04 24.25 -21.79
N ALA A 689 25.98 24.46 -22.54
CA ALA A 689 24.69 24.86 -21.99
C ALA A 689 24.15 23.76 -21.04
N GLN A 690 23.36 24.18 -20.06
CA GLN A 690 22.82 23.30 -19.03
C GLN A 690 21.52 22.64 -19.49
N GLU A 691 21.28 21.42 -19.01
CA GLU A 691 20.06 20.65 -19.26
C GLU A 691 19.20 20.68 -17.98
N LEU A 692 17.88 20.72 -18.15
CA LEU A 692 16.94 20.59 -17.04
C LEU A 692 15.81 19.65 -17.43
N THR A 693 15.64 18.59 -16.66
CA THR A 693 14.50 17.68 -16.72
C THR A 693 13.65 17.88 -15.45
N ILE A 694 12.34 17.89 -15.62
CA ILE A 694 11.37 17.93 -14.51
C ILE A 694 10.47 16.71 -14.67
N ASP A 695 10.59 15.74 -13.76
CA ASP A 695 9.66 14.62 -13.67
C ASP A 695 8.47 15.08 -12.84
N PHE A 696 7.36 15.37 -13.53
CA PHE A 696 6.17 15.95 -12.94
C PHE A 696 5.12 14.87 -12.69
N PRO A 697 4.67 14.66 -11.44
CA PRO A 697 3.72 13.61 -11.11
C PRO A 697 2.29 14.01 -11.55
N GLU A 698 1.50 13.02 -11.96
CA GLU A 698 0.13 13.26 -12.45
C GLU A 698 -0.86 13.63 -11.34
N GLU A 699 -0.55 13.20 -10.12
CA GLU A 699 -1.22 13.55 -8.86
C GLU A 699 -0.14 13.90 -7.82
N GLN A 700 -0.50 14.54 -6.72
CA GLN A 700 0.47 14.90 -5.69
C GLN A 700 1.17 13.65 -5.14
N LEU A 701 2.49 13.72 -4.98
CA LEU A 701 3.27 12.65 -4.36
C LEU A 701 3.20 12.77 -2.83
N LEU A 702 2.60 11.79 -2.18
CA LEU A 702 2.41 11.75 -0.72
C LEU A 702 3.17 10.57 -0.11
N GLY A 703 3.65 10.70 1.12
CA GLY A 703 4.29 9.62 1.86
C GLY A 703 3.49 9.12 3.05
N SER A 704 4.01 8.12 3.73
CA SER A 704 3.40 7.59 4.96
C SER A 704 4.41 7.15 6.01
N VAL A 705 3.99 7.19 7.28
CA VAL A 705 4.76 6.76 8.44
C VAL A 705 3.91 5.80 9.27
N SER A 706 4.47 4.69 9.72
CA SER A 706 3.79 3.72 10.59
C SER A 706 4.31 3.82 12.03
N LEU A 707 3.41 3.79 13.01
CA LEU A 707 3.75 3.37 14.37
C LEU A 707 3.61 1.87 14.45
N GLU A 708 4.69 1.17 14.77
CA GLU A 708 4.71 -0.28 14.82
C GLU A 708 4.90 -0.78 16.24
N LEU A 709 4.08 -1.75 16.65
CA LEU A 709 4.23 -2.48 17.90
C LEU A 709 4.47 -3.96 17.58
N SER A 710 5.71 -4.40 17.76
CA SER A 710 6.09 -5.80 17.52
C SER A 710 5.92 -6.65 18.78
N PRO A 711 5.17 -7.76 18.76
CA PRO A 711 4.98 -8.59 19.95
C PRO A 711 6.31 -9.18 20.46
N ARG A 712 6.51 -9.18 21.78
CA ARG A 712 7.65 -9.82 22.43
C ARG A 712 7.34 -11.30 22.70
N GLU A 713 8.13 -12.23 22.17
CA GLU A 713 8.03 -13.66 22.53
C GLU A 713 8.36 -13.84 24.03
N ILE A 714 7.33 -13.99 24.88
CA ILE A 714 7.48 -14.42 26.28
C ILE A 714 6.92 -15.84 26.39
N VAL A 715 7.80 -16.81 26.65
CA VAL A 715 7.42 -18.21 26.85
C VAL A 715 7.66 -18.60 28.31
N ASP A 716 6.57 -18.73 29.08
CA ASP A 716 6.59 -19.24 30.44
C ASP A 716 6.86 -20.76 30.44
N VAL A 717 8.08 -21.17 30.77
CA VAL A 717 8.54 -22.57 30.67
C VAL A 717 7.98 -23.46 31.81
N ALA A 718 7.20 -22.92 32.75
CA ALA A 718 6.49 -23.73 33.76
C ALA A 718 5.09 -24.23 33.34
N ALA A 719 4.57 -23.84 32.16
CA ALA A 719 3.30 -24.35 31.66
C ALA A 719 3.33 -24.63 30.15
N GLN A 720 3.61 -25.89 29.84
CA GLN A 720 3.31 -26.57 28.57
C GLN A 720 4.19 -26.11 27.39
N VAL A 721 4.89 -27.02 26.70
CA VAL A 721 4.40 -27.53 25.41
C VAL A 721 3.55 -26.47 24.72
N THR A 722 4.03 -25.85 23.64
CA THR A 722 3.15 -25.22 22.64
C THR A 722 2.08 -26.25 22.30
N THR A 723 0.93 -26.13 22.95
CA THR A 723 -0.03 -27.23 22.96
C THR A 723 -0.60 -27.32 21.55
N PRO A 724 -0.53 -28.49 20.89
CA PRO A 724 -1.21 -28.65 19.61
C PRO A 724 -2.68 -28.28 19.76
N VAL A 725 -3.22 -27.47 18.85
CA VAL A 725 -4.64 -27.13 18.84
C VAL A 725 -5.43 -28.45 18.73
N ASP A 726 -6.26 -28.75 19.74
CA ASP A 726 -7.11 -29.93 19.72
C ASP A 726 -8.24 -29.72 18.70
N ILE A 727 -8.09 -30.37 17.54
CA ILE A 727 -9.07 -30.37 16.45
C ILE A 727 -9.98 -31.62 16.48
N ALA A 728 -9.78 -32.56 17.41
CA ALA A 728 -10.47 -33.86 17.37
C ALA A 728 -11.99 -33.74 17.44
N ALA A 729 -12.49 -32.79 18.24
CA ALA A 729 -13.93 -32.51 18.36
C ALA A 729 -14.51 -31.91 17.07
N PHE A 730 -13.79 -30.98 16.43
CA PHE A 730 -14.19 -30.38 15.17
C PHE A 730 -14.17 -31.41 14.03
N SER A 731 -13.05 -32.12 13.84
CA SER A 731 -12.89 -33.11 12.76
C SER A 731 -13.88 -34.28 12.86
N ALA A 732 -14.38 -34.60 14.06
CA ALA A 732 -15.40 -35.62 14.25
C ALA A 732 -16.80 -35.21 13.76
N SER A 733 -17.13 -33.91 13.79
CA SER A 733 -18.44 -33.37 13.40
C SER A 733 -18.35 -31.89 12.99
N PRO A 734 -17.69 -31.55 11.88
CA PRO A 734 -17.36 -30.15 11.56
C PRO A 734 -18.55 -29.36 11.04
N THR A 735 -19.55 -30.05 10.49
CA THR A 735 -20.76 -29.45 9.91
C THR A 735 -22.01 -29.77 10.72
N GLY A 736 -22.98 -28.86 10.69
CA GLY A 736 -24.32 -28.99 11.27
C GLY A 736 -25.38 -28.40 10.36
N ILE A 737 -26.64 -28.68 10.67
CA ILE A 737 -27.79 -28.12 9.96
C ILE A 737 -28.43 -27.03 10.83
N ASP A 738 -29.03 -26.02 10.21
CA ASP A 738 -29.67 -24.89 10.92
C ASP A 738 -30.83 -25.28 11.86
N SER A 739 -31.33 -26.52 11.77
CA SER A 739 -32.27 -27.12 12.74
C SER A 739 -31.63 -27.57 14.07
N ASP A 740 -30.29 -27.56 14.17
CA ASP A 740 -29.56 -27.82 15.40
C ASP A 740 -29.79 -26.69 16.43
N ALA A 741 -29.76 -27.01 17.72
CA ALA A 741 -29.92 -25.99 18.77
C ALA A 741 -28.74 -25.01 18.74
N PHE A 742 -29.01 -23.75 18.40
CA PHE A 742 -28.04 -22.65 18.30
C PHE A 742 -28.32 -21.55 19.33
N SER A 743 -27.27 -21.13 20.06
CA SER A 743 -27.26 -19.98 20.96
C SER A 743 -26.43 -18.82 20.37
N ALA A 744 -26.82 -17.58 20.66
CA ALA A 744 -26.05 -16.38 20.30
C ALA A 744 -24.71 -16.25 21.04
N THR A 745 -24.31 -17.27 21.80
CA THR A 745 -23.03 -17.36 22.53
C THR A 745 -22.14 -18.47 21.99
N ASP A 746 -22.52 -19.10 20.87
CA ASP A 746 -21.76 -20.18 20.25
C ASP A 746 -20.81 -19.60 19.19
N ASN A 747 -19.63 -20.18 19.09
CA ASN A 747 -18.69 -19.94 17.99
C ASN A 747 -19.13 -20.74 16.75
N VAL A 748 -19.53 -20.05 15.69
CA VAL A 748 -20.06 -20.71 14.49
C VAL A 748 -19.70 -19.99 13.20
N ILE A 749 -19.60 -20.76 12.11
CA ILE A 749 -19.58 -20.22 10.75
C ILE A 749 -20.91 -20.61 10.11
N VAL A 750 -21.73 -19.63 9.76
CA VAL A 750 -23.08 -19.83 9.24
C VAL A 750 -23.08 -19.55 7.76
N ILE A 751 -23.53 -20.52 6.96
CA ILE A 751 -23.46 -20.44 5.49
C ILE A 751 -24.87 -20.47 4.91
N GLY A 752 -25.15 -19.51 4.05
CA GLY A 752 -26.30 -19.50 3.16
C GLY A 752 -27.24 -18.32 3.35
N ASN A 753 -28.20 -18.22 2.43
CA ASN A 753 -29.15 -17.12 2.38
C ASN A 753 -30.08 -17.15 3.63
N PRO A 754 -30.29 -16.01 4.32
CA PRO A 754 -31.19 -15.92 5.48
C PRO A 754 -32.64 -16.35 5.20
N CYS A 755 -33.10 -16.32 3.95
CA CYS A 755 -34.38 -16.86 3.53
C CYS A 755 -34.49 -18.39 3.68
N THR A 756 -33.36 -19.10 3.64
CA THR A 756 -33.28 -20.57 3.63
C THR A 756 -32.43 -21.15 4.76
N ASN A 757 -31.78 -20.29 5.55
CA ASN A 757 -31.02 -20.65 6.74
C ASN A 757 -31.55 -19.82 7.93
N THR A 758 -32.23 -20.50 8.84
CA THR A 758 -32.89 -19.87 10.00
C THR A 758 -31.90 -19.32 11.03
N VAL A 759 -30.66 -19.82 11.05
CA VAL A 759 -29.56 -19.30 11.88
C VAL A 759 -29.01 -18.02 11.27
N ALA A 760 -28.80 -17.97 9.95
CA ALA A 760 -28.41 -16.75 9.23
C ALA A 760 -29.45 -15.63 9.39
N ALA A 761 -30.75 -15.99 9.30
CA ALA A 761 -31.83 -15.04 9.62
C ALA A 761 -31.71 -14.50 11.03
N ARG A 762 -31.42 -15.35 12.02
CA ARG A 762 -31.31 -14.92 13.42
C ARG A 762 -30.11 -14.00 13.67
N LEU A 763 -28.95 -14.28 13.06
CA LEU A 763 -27.77 -13.40 13.15
C LEU A 763 -28.07 -11.99 12.61
N LEU A 764 -28.90 -11.90 11.57
CA LEU A 764 -29.35 -10.64 10.98
C LEU A 764 -30.61 -10.05 11.64
N ASP A 765 -31.01 -10.54 12.82
CA ASP A 765 -32.24 -10.12 13.51
C ASP A 765 -33.51 -10.29 12.65
N SER A 766 -33.63 -11.46 12.04
CA SER A 766 -34.76 -11.97 11.25
C SER A 766 -35.35 -10.94 10.26
N PRO A 767 -34.55 -10.47 9.28
CA PRO A 767 -34.95 -9.39 8.38
C PRO A 767 -36.23 -9.72 7.59
N GLN A 768 -36.99 -8.68 7.26
CA GLN A 768 -38.15 -8.73 6.35
C GLN A 768 -38.01 -7.59 5.33
N PRO A 769 -37.85 -7.87 4.02
CA PRO A 769 -37.74 -9.19 3.40
C PRO A 769 -36.47 -9.93 3.85
N CYS A 770 -36.46 -11.26 3.78
CA CYS A 770 -35.39 -12.09 4.35
C CYS A 770 -34.03 -11.95 3.64
N ASP A 771 -34.01 -11.36 2.45
CA ASP A 771 -32.83 -11.03 1.65
C ASP A 771 -32.43 -9.55 1.75
N ALA A 772 -32.94 -8.81 2.75
CA ALA A 772 -32.51 -7.44 3.01
C ALA A 772 -30.97 -7.34 3.10
N GLY A 773 -30.39 -6.31 2.45
CA GLY A 773 -28.95 -6.10 2.35
C GLY A 773 -28.21 -7.05 1.40
N MET A 774 -28.90 -7.97 0.72
CA MET A 774 -28.30 -8.85 -0.28
C MET A 774 -28.51 -8.27 -1.68
N ARG A 775 -27.41 -8.05 -2.40
CA ARG A 775 -27.41 -7.59 -3.80
C ARG A 775 -27.12 -8.77 -4.73
N GLN A 776 -27.55 -8.65 -5.99
CA GLN A 776 -27.27 -9.68 -6.98
C GLN A 776 -25.78 -9.63 -7.34
N ASP A 777 -25.17 -10.79 -7.60
CA ASP A 777 -23.76 -10.91 -7.98
C ASP A 777 -22.76 -10.43 -6.90
N ILE A 778 -23.19 -10.34 -5.64
CA ILE A 778 -22.35 -10.02 -4.47
C ILE A 778 -22.55 -11.06 -3.38
N GLY A 779 -21.45 -11.70 -2.98
CA GLY A 779 -21.35 -12.50 -1.76
C GLY A 779 -20.82 -11.64 -0.61
N ILE A 780 -21.17 -11.96 0.63
CA ILE A 780 -20.66 -11.28 1.82
C ILE A 780 -20.08 -12.28 2.81
N ILE A 781 -19.02 -11.86 3.50
CA ILE A 781 -18.47 -12.51 4.68
C ILE A 781 -18.54 -11.46 5.79
N ARG A 782 -19.29 -11.75 6.86
CA ARG A 782 -19.49 -10.78 7.95
C ARG A 782 -19.20 -11.41 9.30
N LEU A 783 -18.42 -10.73 10.12
CA LEU A 783 -18.15 -11.10 11.51
C LEU A 783 -19.21 -10.50 12.44
N PHE A 784 -19.58 -11.25 13.47
CA PHE A 784 -20.41 -10.84 14.58
C PHE A 784 -19.71 -11.23 15.88
N GLN A 785 -19.81 -10.38 16.89
CA GLN A 785 -19.33 -10.66 18.23
C GLN A 785 -20.49 -10.57 19.23
N SER A 786 -20.57 -11.55 20.13
CA SER A 786 -21.57 -11.60 21.20
C SER A 786 -20.91 -12.10 22.47
N GLY A 787 -20.51 -11.17 23.34
CA GLY A 787 -19.63 -11.48 24.48
C GLY A 787 -18.29 -12.00 23.99
N ASN A 788 -17.89 -13.19 24.44
CA ASN A 788 -16.61 -13.84 24.09
C ASN A 788 -16.73 -14.82 22.92
N ALA A 789 -17.83 -14.78 22.16
CA ALA A 789 -18.09 -15.70 21.06
C ALA A 789 -18.17 -14.97 19.71
N TYR A 790 -17.52 -15.55 18.70
CA TYR A 790 -17.45 -15.02 17.34
C TYR A 790 -18.35 -15.82 16.41
N GLN A 791 -19.09 -15.14 15.53
CA GLN A 791 -19.88 -15.77 14.49
C GLN A 791 -19.54 -15.17 13.12
N ILE A 792 -19.21 -16.00 12.13
CA ILE A 792 -19.04 -15.54 10.75
C ILE A 792 -20.27 -15.94 9.94
N LEU A 793 -20.87 -14.98 9.25
CA LEU A 793 -21.93 -15.20 8.26
C LEU A 793 -21.34 -15.15 6.86
N VAL A 794 -21.49 -16.23 6.10
CA VAL A 794 -21.23 -16.25 4.65
C VAL A 794 -22.58 -16.31 3.93
N ALA A 795 -22.95 -15.21 3.28
CA ALA A 795 -24.27 -15.06 2.67
C ALA A 795 -24.19 -14.44 1.27
N GLY A 796 -25.26 -14.58 0.51
CA GLY A 796 -25.39 -14.05 -0.84
C GLY A 796 -26.81 -14.25 -1.35
N LYS A 797 -27.19 -13.49 -2.38
CA LYS A 797 -28.55 -13.57 -2.94
C LYS A 797 -28.77 -14.90 -3.67
N THR A 798 -27.76 -15.37 -4.40
CA THR A 798 -27.78 -16.65 -5.13
C THR A 798 -26.83 -17.68 -4.51
N ASP A 799 -27.01 -18.96 -4.88
CA ASP A 799 -26.09 -20.04 -4.52
C ASP A 799 -24.67 -19.83 -5.07
N GLU A 800 -24.52 -19.10 -6.17
CA GLU A 800 -23.22 -18.74 -6.73
C GLU A 800 -22.52 -17.69 -5.88
N ASP A 801 -23.26 -16.68 -5.41
CA ASP A 801 -22.74 -15.64 -4.50
C ASP A 801 -22.26 -16.21 -3.17
N VAL A 802 -23.00 -17.18 -2.62
CA VAL A 802 -22.58 -17.90 -1.42
C VAL A 802 -21.31 -18.72 -1.70
N ARG A 803 -21.24 -19.43 -2.83
CA ARG A 803 -20.09 -20.31 -3.14
C ARG A 803 -18.81 -19.53 -3.43
N LYS A 804 -18.87 -18.39 -4.12
CA LYS A 804 -17.67 -17.56 -4.33
C LYS A 804 -17.13 -16.96 -3.04
N ALA A 805 -18.00 -16.49 -2.14
CA ALA A 805 -17.58 -16.06 -0.81
C ALA A 805 -16.99 -17.22 0.03
N MET A 806 -17.52 -18.43 -0.15
CA MET A 806 -16.94 -19.63 0.46
C MET A 806 -15.56 -20.01 -0.10
N VAL A 807 -15.27 -19.74 -1.38
CA VAL A 807 -13.93 -19.95 -1.96
C VAL A 807 -12.93 -19.00 -1.30
N VAL A 808 -13.30 -17.74 -1.12
CA VAL A 808 -12.47 -16.75 -0.41
C VAL A 808 -12.19 -17.20 1.03
N LEU A 809 -13.23 -17.52 1.81
CA LEU A 809 -13.04 -17.92 3.21
C LEU A 809 -12.30 -19.27 3.38
N ALA A 810 -12.41 -20.18 2.40
CA ALA A 810 -11.71 -21.47 2.44
C ALA A 810 -10.24 -21.38 2.03
N ASN A 811 -9.85 -20.37 1.27
CA ASN A 811 -8.47 -20.09 0.88
C ASN A 811 -8.04 -18.74 1.45
N PHE A 812 -8.41 -18.45 2.69
CA PHE A 812 -8.20 -17.16 3.34
C PHE A 812 -6.73 -16.72 3.34
N GLU A 813 -5.78 -17.66 3.30
CA GLU A 813 -4.34 -17.35 3.18
C GLU A 813 -3.97 -16.66 1.84
N ASP A 814 -4.78 -16.85 0.80
CA ASP A 814 -4.59 -16.24 -0.53
C ASP A 814 -5.34 -14.89 -0.68
N TYR A 815 -6.12 -14.47 0.33
CA TYR A 815 -6.99 -13.30 0.27
C TYR A 815 -6.84 -12.43 1.53
N GLN A 816 -6.56 -11.14 1.37
CA GLN A 816 -6.52 -10.20 2.48
C GLN A 816 -7.95 -9.93 2.98
N LEU A 817 -8.32 -10.55 4.10
CA LEU A 817 -9.57 -10.29 4.81
C LEU A 817 -9.31 -9.24 5.89
N SER A 818 -10.08 -8.15 5.92
CA SER A 818 -9.95 -7.11 6.93
C SER A 818 -11.31 -6.59 7.39
N GLY A 819 -11.34 -6.06 8.62
CA GLY A 819 -12.55 -5.46 9.21
C GLY A 819 -13.65 -6.47 9.48
N GLU A 820 -14.88 -6.00 9.71
CA GLU A 820 -16.02 -6.86 10.07
C GLU A 820 -16.83 -7.38 8.87
N LEU A 821 -16.61 -6.81 7.68
CA LEU A 821 -17.40 -7.11 6.48
C LEU A 821 -16.51 -7.10 5.24
N VAL A 822 -16.54 -8.21 4.51
CA VAL A 822 -15.92 -8.35 3.20
C VAL A 822 -17.00 -8.61 2.16
N GLN A 823 -16.96 -7.87 1.04
CA GLN A 823 -17.77 -8.16 -0.14
C GLN A 823 -16.95 -8.95 -1.16
N VAL A 824 -17.61 -9.92 -1.78
CA VAL A 824 -17.00 -10.81 -2.78
C VAL A 824 -17.77 -10.68 -4.07
N THR A 825 -17.08 -10.17 -5.10
CA THR A 825 -17.59 -10.02 -6.48
C THR A 825 -16.86 -10.99 -7.42
N GLY A 826 -17.05 -10.84 -8.73
CA GLY A 826 -16.46 -11.74 -9.72
C GLY A 826 -17.15 -13.10 -9.80
N THR A 827 -16.41 -14.11 -10.26
CA THR A 827 -16.93 -15.47 -10.51
C THR A 827 -16.41 -16.45 -9.46
N GLU A 828 -17.06 -17.60 -9.28
CA GLU A 828 -16.56 -18.65 -8.37
C GLU A 828 -15.14 -19.13 -8.71
N ALA A 829 -14.73 -19.08 -9.99
CA ALA A 829 -13.39 -19.48 -10.43
C ALA A 829 -12.33 -18.38 -10.24
N ASN A 830 -12.76 -17.12 -10.10
CA ASN A 830 -11.90 -15.97 -9.87
C ASN A 830 -12.68 -14.94 -9.03
N PRO A 831 -12.81 -15.19 -7.71
CA PRO A 831 -13.51 -14.27 -6.82
C PRO A 831 -12.62 -13.05 -6.56
N VAL A 832 -13.25 -11.88 -6.44
CA VAL A 832 -12.57 -10.62 -6.16
C VAL A 832 -13.08 -10.10 -4.81
N VAL A 833 -12.16 -9.82 -3.90
CA VAL A 833 -12.45 -9.25 -2.58
C VAL A 833 -12.45 -7.73 -2.70
N GLY A 834 -13.48 -7.08 -2.17
CA GLY A 834 -13.57 -5.63 -2.05
C GLY A 834 -13.82 -5.21 -0.60
N THR A 835 -13.27 -4.06 -0.22
CA THR A 835 -13.53 -3.41 1.07
C THR A 835 -14.88 -2.69 0.98
N ALA A 836 -15.77 -2.98 1.91
CA ALA A 836 -17.06 -2.29 2.01
C ALA A 836 -17.28 -1.86 3.44
N SER A 837 -17.60 -0.58 3.65
CA SER A 837 -17.94 -0.06 4.97
C SER A 837 -19.13 -0.82 5.55
N LEU A 838 -18.96 -1.34 6.77
CA LEU A 838 -20.04 -1.95 7.54
C LEU A 838 -21.21 -0.97 7.72
N GLN A 839 -20.91 0.32 7.89
CA GLN A 839 -21.91 1.36 8.11
C GLN A 839 -22.77 1.61 6.87
N ASP A 840 -22.17 1.58 5.67
CA ASP A 840 -22.90 1.72 4.41
C ASP A 840 -23.77 0.50 4.14
N TRP A 841 -23.21 -0.70 4.38
CA TRP A 841 -23.96 -1.94 4.26
C TRP A 841 -25.13 -1.99 5.25
N LEU A 842 -24.93 -1.57 6.51
CA LEU A 842 -25.98 -1.49 7.53
C LEU A 842 -27.05 -0.47 7.17
N SER A 843 -26.67 0.65 6.56
CA SER A 843 -27.62 1.67 6.09
C SER A 843 -28.52 1.12 4.99
N GLY A 844 -27.96 0.46 3.99
CA GLY A 844 -28.72 -0.24 2.94
C GLY A 844 -29.58 -1.39 3.50
N PHE A 845 -29.04 -2.18 4.42
CA PHE A 845 -29.74 -3.27 5.10
C PHE A 845 -30.95 -2.78 5.92
N ASN A 846 -30.80 -1.66 6.64
CA ASN A 846 -31.88 -1.08 7.43
C ASN A 846 -32.96 -0.42 6.55
N ALA A 847 -32.56 0.20 5.43
CA ALA A 847 -33.50 0.72 4.43
C ALA A 847 -34.37 -0.41 3.85
N ASP A 848 -33.75 -1.53 3.47
CA ASP A 848 -34.45 -2.73 2.99
C ASP A 848 -35.41 -3.31 4.05
N LYS A 849 -35.00 -3.34 5.33
CA LYS A 849 -35.80 -3.87 6.46
C LYS A 849 -37.09 -3.11 6.77
N GLN A 850 -37.11 -1.79 6.59
CA GLN A 850 -38.25 -0.98 7.05
C GLN A 850 -39.40 -0.94 6.05
N GLY A 851 -39.18 -1.28 4.77
CA GLY A 851 -40.17 -1.06 3.71
C GLY A 851 -40.68 0.40 3.68
N VAL A 852 -39.94 1.33 4.30
CA VAL A 852 -40.26 2.74 4.41
C VAL A 852 -39.68 3.39 3.17
N ILE A 853 -40.58 3.70 2.26
CA ILE A 853 -40.36 4.70 1.22
C ILE A 853 -40.00 6.01 1.95
N PRO A 854 -38.82 6.62 1.71
CA PRO A 854 -38.45 7.88 2.34
C PRO A 854 -39.48 8.98 2.01
N PRO A 855 -39.75 9.94 2.92
CA PRO A 855 -40.86 10.89 2.79
C PRO A 855 -40.57 11.89 1.67
N THR A 856 -41.20 11.65 0.51
CA THR A 856 -41.10 12.45 -0.73
C THR A 856 -39.67 12.91 -0.99
N ALA A 857 -38.78 11.94 -1.18
CA ALA A 857 -37.71 12.13 -2.16
C ALA A 857 -38.38 12.62 -3.45
N ALA A 858 -37.77 13.58 -4.11
CA ALA A 858 -38.13 13.84 -5.49
C ALA A 858 -38.09 12.48 -6.22
N ALA A 859 -39.00 12.27 -7.17
CA ALA A 859 -38.97 11.00 -7.90
C ALA A 859 -37.59 10.89 -8.55
N VAL A 860 -37.03 9.68 -8.65
CA VAL A 860 -35.67 9.39 -9.16
C VAL A 860 -35.30 10.34 -10.31
N CYS A 861 -36.22 10.54 -11.27
CA CYS A 861 -36.14 11.48 -12.38
C CYS A 861 -36.25 12.99 -12.08
N SER A 862 -36.03 13.42 -10.85
CA SER A 862 -36.10 14.79 -10.37
C SER A 862 -35.31 15.04 -9.07
N ASP A 863 -34.45 14.10 -8.68
CA ASP A 863 -33.66 14.17 -7.45
C ASP A 863 -32.22 14.68 -7.65
N SER A 864 -31.89 15.05 -8.89
CA SER A 864 -30.64 15.70 -9.31
C SER A 864 -29.41 14.81 -9.14
N ILE A 865 -29.62 13.50 -9.13
CA ILE A 865 -28.61 12.46 -9.07
C ILE A 865 -28.84 11.55 -10.28
N ASP A 866 -27.77 11.14 -10.97
CA ASP A 866 -27.84 10.10 -12.01
C ASP A 866 -27.92 8.74 -11.31
N ASN A 867 -29.14 8.23 -11.13
CA ASN A 867 -29.37 7.04 -10.31
C ASN A 867 -29.17 5.72 -11.06
N ASP A 868 -28.96 5.75 -12.39
CA ASP A 868 -28.61 4.57 -13.20
C ASP A 868 -27.20 4.62 -13.80
N TYR A 869 -26.47 5.71 -13.54
CA TYR A 869 -25.07 5.97 -13.88
C TYR A 869 -24.78 6.00 -15.40
N ASP A 870 -25.76 6.37 -16.21
CA ASP A 870 -25.64 6.45 -17.68
C ASP A 870 -25.06 7.78 -18.20
N GLY A 871 -24.79 8.73 -17.29
CA GLY A 871 -24.26 10.06 -17.56
C GLY A 871 -25.32 11.13 -17.83
N LYS A 872 -26.61 10.81 -17.69
CA LYS A 872 -27.72 11.75 -17.84
C LYS A 872 -28.48 11.86 -16.51
N ILE A 873 -28.97 13.06 -16.21
CA ILE A 873 -29.56 13.38 -14.90
C ILE A 873 -30.96 13.93 -15.12
N ASP A 874 -31.96 13.28 -14.53
CA ASP A 874 -33.36 13.71 -14.41
C ASP A 874 -34.12 14.01 -15.72
N TYR A 875 -35.45 14.10 -15.62
CA TYR A 875 -36.29 14.60 -16.71
C TYR A 875 -36.11 16.11 -16.95
N PRO A 876 -36.05 16.59 -18.22
CA PRO A 876 -36.16 15.86 -19.50
C PRO A 876 -34.84 15.41 -20.16
N GLN A 877 -33.71 15.48 -19.48
CA GLN A 877 -32.38 15.22 -20.04
C GLN A 877 -32.07 13.72 -20.09
N ASP A 878 -32.65 12.97 -19.16
CA ASP A 878 -32.60 11.53 -19.06
C ASP A 878 -33.75 10.86 -19.87
N PRO A 879 -33.45 10.05 -20.90
CA PRO A 879 -34.39 9.24 -21.69
C PRO A 879 -35.08 8.11 -20.91
N GLY A 880 -34.47 7.61 -19.84
CA GLY A 880 -35.05 6.65 -18.90
C GLY A 880 -36.21 7.27 -18.12
N CYS A 881 -36.23 8.61 -18.02
CA CYS A 881 -37.29 9.36 -17.39
C CYS A 881 -38.45 9.74 -18.31
N SER A 882 -39.65 9.23 -18.04
CA SER A 882 -40.86 9.65 -18.77
C SER A 882 -41.47 10.96 -18.26
N SER A 883 -41.14 11.37 -17.02
CA SER A 883 -41.56 12.64 -16.42
C SER A 883 -40.75 12.97 -15.16
N ALA A 884 -40.73 14.22 -14.69
CA ALA A 884 -40.12 14.64 -13.42
C ALA A 884 -40.84 14.12 -12.15
N GLN A 885 -41.74 13.15 -12.28
CA GLN A 885 -42.32 12.40 -11.17
C GLN A 885 -42.12 10.90 -11.35
N ASP A 886 -41.36 10.51 -12.37
CA ASP A 886 -41.00 9.13 -12.65
C ASP A 886 -39.92 8.67 -11.68
N ASN A 887 -40.02 7.44 -11.22
CA ASN A 887 -39.21 6.90 -10.13
C ASN A 887 -38.30 5.77 -10.60
N ASP A 888 -38.02 5.77 -11.90
CA ASP A 888 -37.21 4.82 -12.63
C ASP A 888 -36.45 5.62 -13.70
N GLU A 889 -35.14 5.78 -13.48
CA GLU A 889 -34.20 6.38 -14.45
C GLU A 889 -33.63 5.34 -15.40
N THR A 890 -33.93 4.05 -15.19
CA THR A 890 -33.33 3.00 -16.02
C THR A 890 -33.85 3.09 -17.45
N ASP A 891 -32.93 3.25 -18.40
CA ASP A 891 -33.24 3.08 -19.83
C ASP A 891 -33.86 1.68 -20.05
N GLY A 892 -35.19 1.63 -20.16
CA GLY A 892 -35.91 0.38 -20.34
C GLY A 892 -35.34 -0.38 -21.54
N PRO A 893 -35.26 -1.73 -21.49
CA PRO A 893 -34.69 -2.50 -22.60
C PRO A 893 -35.42 -2.08 -23.87
N PRO A 894 -34.69 -1.74 -24.97
CA PRO A 894 -35.33 -1.23 -26.16
C PRO A 894 -36.42 -2.23 -26.55
N LEU A 895 -37.65 -1.73 -26.69
CA LEU A 895 -38.76 -2.51 -27.21
C LEU A 895 -38.22 -3.27 -28.41
N LEU A 896 -38.13 -4.60 -28.30
CA LEU A 896 -37.61 -5.45 -29.36
C LEU A 896 -38.54 -5.28 -30.57
N VAL A 897 -38.21 -4.32 -31.41
CA VAL A 897 -38.50 -4.35 -32.82
C VAL A 897 -37.64 -5.51 -33.32
N TYR A 898 -38.29 -6.66 -33.50
CA TYR A 898 -37.66 -7.82 -34.12
C TYR A 898 -37.36 -7.43 -35.55
N GLN A 899 -36.17 -7.79 -36.05
CA GLN A 899 -35.68 -7.36 -37.36
C GLN A 899 -36.75 -7.55 -38.44
N CYS A 900 -37.46 -8.67 -38.44
CA CYS A 900 -38.58 -8.99 -39.34
C CYS A 900 -39.89 -8.20 -39.16
N SER A 901 -39.90 -7.13 -38.36
CA SER A 901 -41.07 -6.27 -38.13
C SER A 901 -40.74 -4.80 -37.83
N ASP A 902 -39.52 -4.35 -38.11
CA ASP A 902 -39.04 -3.03 -37.70
C ASP A 902 -39.06 -1.98 -38.83
N ASN A 903 -39.50 -2.38 -40.02
CA ASN A 903 -39.53 -1.61 -41.29
C ASN A 903 -38.15 -1.17 -41.79
N ILE A 904 -37.09 -1.87 -41.38
CA ILE A 904 -35.73 -1.66 -41.82
C ILE A 904 -35.25 -2.99 -42.41
N ASP A 905 -34.77 -2.95 -43.66
CA ASP A 905 -34.09 -4.08 -44.30
C ASP A 905 -32.74 -4.30 -43.60
N ASN A 906 -32.71 -5.25 -42.66
CA ASN A 906 -31.61 -5.44 -41.72
C ASN A 906 -30.50 -6.35 -42.27
N ASP A 907 -30.76 -7.11 -43.33
CA ASP A 907 -29.74 -7.90 -44.05
C ASP A 907 -29.31 -7.28 -45.40
N TYR A 908 -29.94 -6.16 -45.78
CA TYR A 908 -29.69 -5.33 -46.96
C TYR A 908 -29.97 -6.02 -48.30
N ASP A 909 -30.90 -6.97 -48.35
CA ASP A 909 -31.24 -7.74 -49.56
C ASP A 909 -32.34 -7.09 -50.45
N GLU A 910 -32.80 -5.90 -50.05
CA GLU A 910 -33.91 -5.10 -50.62
C GLU A 910 -35.34 -5.60 -50.27
N GLU A 911 -35.49 -6.68 -49.51
CA GLU A 911 -36.73 -7.06 -48.81
C GLU A 911 -36.66 -6.53 -47.35
N ILE A 912 -37.80 -6.11 -46.77
CA ILE A 912 -37.78 -5.21 -45.58
C ILE A 912 -38.30 -5.85 -44.30
N ASP A 913 -39.23 -6.81 -44.40
CA ASP A 913 -39.93 -7.36 -43.24
C ASP A 913 -40.83 -8.53 -43.66
N TYR A 914 -41.24 -9.37 -42.70
CA TYR A 914 -42.26 -10.39 -42.94
C TYR A 914 -43.62 -9.78 -43.38
N PRO A 915 -44.32 -10.38 -44.36
CA PRO A 915 -44.00 -11.58 -45.13
C PRO A 915 -43.33 -11.30 -46.49
N GLN A 916 -42.82 -10.08 -46.70
CA GLN A 916 -42.20 -9.72 -47.96
C GLN A 916 -40.76 -10.23 -48.03
N ASP A 917 -40.07 -10.27 -46.90
CA ASP A 917 -38.73 -10.81 -46.72
C ASP A 917 -38.74 -12.34 -46.58
N GLN A 918 -37.86 -13.01 -47.32
CA GLN A 918 -37.74 -14.48 -47.35
C GLN A 918 -36.83 -15.08 -46.28
N GLY A 919 -35.91 -14.30 -45.71
CA GLY A 919 -35.13 -14.71 -44.55
C GLY A 919 -35.96 -14.69 -43.27
N CYS A 920 -37.05 -13.91 -43.25
CA CYS A 920 -37.99 -13.86 -42.14
C CYS A 920 -38.99 -15.03 -42.08
N SER A 921 -38.93 -15.82 -41.00
CA SER A 921 -39.87 -16.93 -40.81
C SER A 921 -41.27 -16.47 -40.37
N PHE A 922 -41.35 -15.37 -39.59
CA PHE A 922 -42.57 -14.72 -39.10
C PHE A 922 -42.23 -13.33 -38.50
N ALA A 923 -43.23 -12.46 -38.30
CA ALA A 923 -43.04 -11.04 -37.90
C ALA A 923 -42.49 -10.79 -36.46
N GLN A 924 -42.00 -11.81 -35.77
CA GLN A 924 -41.33 -11.69 -34.46
C GLN A 924 -39.98 -12.42 -34.48
N ASP A 925 -39.55 -12.83 -35.67
CA ASP A 925 -38.24 -13.41 -35.94
C ASP A 925 -37.22 -12.26 -35.97
N ASN A 926 -36.04 -12.48 -35.40
CA ASN A 926 -35.02 -11.44 -35.22
C ASN A 926 -33.82 -11.62 -36.14
N ASP A 927 -34.00 -12.43 -37.19
CA ASP A 927 -32.99 -12.74 -38.19
C ASP A 927 -33.64 -12.69 -39.57
N GLU A 928 -33.32 -11.66 -40.35
CA GLU A 928 -33.73 -11.54 -41.75
C GLU A 928 -32.76 -12.24 -42.70
N MET A 929 -31.69 -12.89 -42.20
CA MET A 929 -30.66 -13.45 -43.07
C MET A 929 -31.17 -14.64 -43.88
N ASP A 930 -31.14 -14.45 -45.19
CA ASP A 930 -31.49 -15.47 -46.18
C ASP A 930 -30.55 -16.71 -46.06
N VAL A 931 -31.05 -17.83 -45.53
CA VAL A 931 -30.22 -19.03 -45.27
C VAL A 931 -29.84 -19.73 -46.59
N VAL A 932 -28.73 -19.32 -47.20
CA VAL A 932 -28.10 -20.08 -48.28
C VAL A 932 -27.17 -21.15 -47.71
N VAL A 933 -27.68 -22.36 -47.50
CA VAL A 933 -26.85 -23.51 -47.11
C VAL A 933 -25.94 -23.93 -48.28
N PRO A 934 -24.60 -23.88 -48.17
CA PRO A 934 -23.75 -24.62 -49.08
C PRO A 934 -23.71 -26.10 -48.61
N PRO A 935 -24.08 -27.06 -49.46
CA PRO A 935 -24.08 -28.47 -49.08
C PRO A 935 -22.65 -29.01 -48.93
N LEU A 936 -22.37 -29.69 -47.82
CA LEU A 936 -21.25 -30.62 -47.72
C LEU A 936 -21.64 -31.94 -48.40
N GLU A 937 -21.19 -32.17 -49.63
CA GLU A 937 -21.24 -33.49 -50.26
C GLU A 937 -19.85 -34.09 -50.50
N GLU A 938 -19.82 -35.42 -50.43
CA GLU A 938 -18.67 -36.30 -50.21
C GLU A 938 -17.75 -36.55 -51.43
N LYS A 939 -16.45 -36.68 -51.13
CA LYS A 939 -15.43 -37.53 -51.81
C LYS A 939 -15.01 -37.11 -53.26
N PRO A 940 -13.96 -37.74 -53.82
CA PRO A 940 -12.57 -37.27 -53.81
C PRO A 940 -12.10 -36.94 -55.24
N VAL A 941 -10.81 -36.60 -55.43
CA VAL A 941 -9.91 -37.17 -56.45
C VAL A 941 -8.85 -36.15 -56.92
N LYS A 942 -7.60 -36.58 -56.66
CA LYS A 942 -6.35 -36.42 -57.42
C LYS A 942 -5.93 -35.05 -57.97
N VAL A 943 -4.75 -34.68 -57.51
CA VAL A 943 -3.74 -33.88 -58.20
C VAL A 943 -3.45 -34.48 -59.58
N GLU A 944 -3.62 -33.68 -60.65
CA GLU A 944 -2.56 -33.41 -61.64
C GLU A 944 -3.01 -32.36 -62.70
N GLU A 945 -2.07 -31.45 -62.98
CA GLU A 945 -1.80 -30.71 -64.23
C GLU A 945 -2.81 -29.73 -64.85
N GLY A 946 -2.32 -28.50 -65.10
CA GLY A 946 -2.42 -27.91 -66.45
C GLY A 946 -3.26 -26.64 -66.66
N PHE A 947 -2.56 -25.49 -66.65
CA PHE A 947 -2.59 -24.39 -67.64
C PHE A 947 -3.90 -23.95 -68.35
N GLY A 948 -4.19 -22.63 -68.23
CA GLY A 948 -4.65 -21.71 -69.31
C GLY A 948 -6.17 -21.55 -69.48
N ALA A 949 -6.73 -20.41 -69.91
CA ALA A 949 -6.27 -19.08 -70.33
C ALA A 949 -7.54 -18.18 -70.42
N GLY A 950 -7.55 -16.91 -69.99
CA GLY A 950 -7.17 -15.68 -70.71
C GLY A 950 -8.30 -14.64 -70.49
N VAL A 951 -8.08 -13.32 -70.32
CA VAL A 951 -7.42 -12.37 -71.23
C VAL A 951 -7.10 -11.02 -70.52
N TRP A 952 -5.81 -10.68 -70.47
CA TRP A 952 -5.09 -9.41 -70.78
C TRP A 952 -5.58 -8.00 -70.38
N ILE A 953 -4.78 -7.28 -69.58
CA ILE A 953 -4.12 -5.98 -69.94
C ILE A 953 -2.66 -6.00 -69.42
N ILE A 954 -1.77 -5.40 -70.22
CA ILE A 954 -0.30 -5.51 -70.29
C ILE A 954 0.39 -4.38 -69.50
N ILE A 955 1.43 -4.69 -68.71
CA ILE A 955 2.63 -3.82 -68.58
C ILE A 955 3.87 -4.69 -68.76
N GLY A 956 4.60 -4.45 -69.85
CA GLY A 956 5.86 -5.12 -70.18
C GLY A 956 7.07 -4.29 -69.75
N LEU A 957 8.09 -4.99 -69.27
CA LEU A 957 9.46 -4.53 -69.07
C LEU A 957 10.04 -3.78 -70.27
N ILE A 958 10.72 -2.67 -69.99
CA ILE A 958 11.88 -2.21 -70.77
C ILE A 958 13.01 -1.89 -69.79
N LEU A 959 14.09 -2.68 -69.88
CA LEU A 959 15.43 -2.30 -69.46
C LEU A 959 15.91 -1.10 -70.28
N VAL A 960 16.55 -0.12 -69.64
CA VAL A 960 17.85 0.48 -70.02
C VAL A 960 18.10 1.74 -69.17
N GLY A 961 19.21 1.70 -68.41
CA GLY A 961 20.20 2.78 -68.33
C GLY A 961 19.90 4.04 -67.52
N GLY A 962 20.80 4.36 -66.60
CA GLY A 962 21.13 5.75 -66.26
C GLY A 962 21.07 6.11 -64.79
N ALA A 963 22.26 6.18 -64.19
CA ALA A 963 22.72 7.08 -63.12
C ALA A 963 21.70 7.87 -62.27
N GLY A 964 21.84 7.75 -60.94
CA GLY A 964 21.41 8.76 -59.97
C GLY A 964 21.21 8.18 -58.57
N ALA A 965 22.15 8.45 -57.66
CA ALA A 965 22.04 8.23 -56.21
C ALA A 965 20.90 9.11 -55.61
N ALA A 966 20.41 9.00 -54.36
CA ALA A 966 20.92 8.42 -53.11
C ALA A 966 19.75 8.19 -52.08
N LEU A 967 20.13 7.61 -50.93
CA LEU A 967 19.50 7.29 -49.62
C LEU A 967 18.31 8.16 -49.11
N TYR A 968 17.40 7.70 -48.22
CA TYR A 968 17.64 7.40 -46.78
C TYR A 968 16.65 6.42 -46.09
N PHE A 969 17.02 6.04 -44.86
CA PHE A 969 16.55 5.01 -43.90
C PHE A 969 15.13 5.15 -43.31
N VAL A 970 14.59 4.07 -42.69
CA VAL A 970 14.34 3.91 -41.23
C VAL A 970 14.08 2.41 -40.92
N MET A 971 14.74 1.87 -39.89
CA MET A 971 14.30 0.64 -39.21
C MET A 971 13.41 1.03 -38.03
N LYS A 972 12.22 0.41 -37.91
CA LYS A 972 11.57 0.26 -36.61
C LYS A 972 11.06 -1.19 -36.45
N LYS A 973 11.31 -1.71 -35.26
CA LYS A 973 11.14 -3.08 -34.79
C LYS A 973 9.63 -3.41 -34.72
N GLY A 974 9.14 -4.28 -35.62
CA GLY A 974 7.76 -4.76 -35.59
C GLY A 974 7.62 -5.99 -34.68
N LYS A 975 6.79 -5.88 -33.65
CA LYS A 975 6.37 -6.97 -32.74
C LYS A 975 5.92 -8.22 -33.51
N LYS A 976 6.23 -9.42 -33.00
CA LYS A 976 5.71 -10.71 -33.49
C LYS A 976 4.17 -10.66 -33.52
N LYS A 977 3.55 -10.89 -34.68
CA LYS A 977 2.11 -11.23 -34.77
C LYS A 977 1.93 -12.72 -34.54
N GLU A 978 1.06 -13.08 -33.61
CA GLU A 978 0.54 -14.44 -33.44
C GLU A 978 -0.22 -14.88 -34.70
N GLU A 979 0.08 -16.08 -35.21
CA GLU A 979 -0.49 -16.64 -36.45
C GLU A 979 -1.86 -17.29 -36.19
N GLU A 980 -2.94 -16.63 -36.62
CA GLU A 980 -4.34 -17.08 -36.46
C GLU A 980 -4.92 -17.83 -37.69
N MET A 981 -6.06 -18.51 -37.52
CA MET A 981 -6.78 -19.21 -38.60
C MET A 981 -7.21 -18.23 -39.72
N PRO A 982 -7.09 -18.61 -41.01
CA PRO A 982 -7.46 -17.72 -42.10
C PRO A 982 -8.96 -17.42 -42.04
N VAL A 983 -9.27 -16.14 -42.10
CA VAL A 983 -10.63 -15.61 -42.11
C VAL A 983 -11.18 -15.76 -43.54
N PRO A 984 -12.34 -16.41 -43.74
CA PRO A 984 -12.97 -16.50 -45.06
C PRO A 984 -13.27 -15.11 -45.65
N GLU A 985 -13.18 -14.95 -46.98
CA GLU A 985 -13.55 -13.70 -47.65
C GLU A 985 -15.00 -13.32 -47.30
N GLY A 986 -15.18 -12.10 -46.80
CA GLY A 986 -16.47 -11.58 -46.33
C GLY A 986 -16.61 -11.43 -44.81
N TYR A 987 -15.71 -12.04 -44.03
CA TYR A 987 -15.69 -11.89 -42.57
C TYR A 987 -14.52 -11.01 -42.10
N THR A 988 -14.73 -10.22 -41.03
CA THR A 988 -13.62 -9.61 -40.28
C THR A 988 -13.01 -10.63 -39.30
N LYS A 989 -11.82 -10.32 -38.79
CA LYS A 989 -11.04 -11.24 -37.96
C LYS A 989 -11.73 -11.55 -36.62
N GLU A 990 -12.36 -10.54 -36.03
CA GLU A 990 -13.11 -10.61 -34.78
C GLU A 990 -14.45 -11.34 -34.98
N GLN A 991 -15.15 -11.08 -36.09
CA GLN A 991 -16.38 -11.82 -36.45
C GLN A 991 -16.10 -13.31 -36.66
N TRP A 992 -14.98 -13.65 -37.29
CA TRP A 992 -14.62 -15.05 -37.49
C TRP A 992 -14.20 -15.74 -36.20
N LYS A 993 -13.56 -15.02 -35.26
CA LYS A 993 -13.29 -15.52 -33.90
C LYS A 993 -14.58 -15.84 -33.14
N GLN A 994 -15.56 -14.94 -33.19
CA GLN A 994 -16.87 -15.15 -32.57
C GLN A 994 -17.64 -16.29 -33.23
N ALA A 995 -17.62 -16.38 -34.58
CA ALA A 995 -18.23 -17.48 -35.31
C ALA A 995 -17.58 -18.84 -34.96
N LEU A 996 -16.25 -18.90 -34.89
CA LEU A 996 -15.52 -20.11 -34.46
C LEU A 996 -15.89 -20.51 -33.01
N ALA A 997 -16.01 -19.54 -32.10
CA ALA A 997 -16.46 -19.79 -30.72
C ALA A 997 -17.89 -20.36 -30.69
N TYR A 998 -18.80 -19.79 -31.47
CA TYR A 998 -20.18 -20.29 -31.61
C TYR A 998 -20.23 -21.72 -32.18
N TYR A 999 -19.51 -21.99 -33.28
CA TYR A 999 -19.48 -23.33 -33.88
C TYR A 999 -18.79 -24.37 -32.99
N LYS A 1000 -17.80 -23.97 -32.18
CA LYS A 1000 -17.17 -24.85 -31.18
C LYS A 1000 -18.16 -25.30 -30.12
N GLU A 1001 -19.02 -24.40 -29.69
CA GLU A 1001 -19.99 -24.65 -28.62
C GLU A 1001 -21.23 -25.40 -29.12
N HIS A 1002 -21.76 -25.02 -30.29
CA HIS A 1002 -23.04 -25.54 -30.78
C HIS A 1002 -22.90 -26.68 -31.80
N TYR A 1003 -21.78 -26.76 -32.52
CA TYR A 1003 -21.50 -27.81 -33.51
C TYR A 1003 -20.08 -28.40 -33.34
N PRO A 1004 -19.76 -28.95 -32.16
CA PRO A 1004 -18.39 -29.34 -31.78
C PRO A 1004 -17.78 -30.39 -32.73
N GLU A 1005 -18.58 -31.28 -33.31
CA GLU A 1005 -18.10 -32.28 -34.29
C GLU A 1005 -17.68 -31.65 -35.62
N TRP A 1006 -18.38 -30.61 -36.07
CA TRP A 1006 -18.00 -29.86 -37.27
C TRP A 1006 -16.76 -29.01 -37.00
N TYR A 1007 -16.75 -28.30 -35.87
CA TYR A 1007 -15.63 -27.47 -35.45
C TYR A 1007 -14.33 -28.28 -35.28
N ALA A 1008 -14.40 -29.46 -34.64
CA ALA A 1008 -13.26 -30.35 -34.50
C ALA A 1008 -12.73 -30.85 -35.86
N LYS A 1009 -13.62 -31.11 -36.83
CA LYS A 1009 -13.23 -31.48 -38.21
C LYS A 1009 -12.56 -30.32 -38.96
N TYR A 1010 -13.11 -29.12 -38.84
CA TYR A 1010 -12.56 -27.91 -39.48
C TYR A 1010 -11.20 -27.54 -38.88
N LEU A 1011 -11.07 -27.61 -37.55
CA LEU A 1011 -9.82 -27.41 -36.81
C LEU A 1011 -8.75 -28.42 -37.23
N GLY A 1012 -9.12 -29.70 -37.35
CA GLY A 1012 -8.22 -30.75 -37.82
C GLY A 1012 -7.77 -30.55 -39.27
N TRP A 1013 -8.65 -30.08 -40.17
CA TRP A 1013 -8.30 -29.72 -41.54
C TRP A 1013 -7.33 -28.52 -41.59
N TRP A 1014 -7.58 -27.47 -40.79
CA TRP A 1014 -6.71 -26.29 -40.73
C TRP A 1014 -5.31 -26.63 -40.20
N GLN A 1015 -5.21 -27.39 -39.11
CA GLN A 1015 -3.92 -27.79 -38.53
C GLN A 1015 -3.07 -28.63 -39.51
N GLN A 1016 -3.70 -29.41 -40.39
CA GLN A 1016 -3.00 -30.19 -41.43
C GLN A 1016 -2.60 -29.36 -42.67
N ASN A 1017 -3.27 -28.24 -42.95
CA ASN A 1017 -3.06 -27.45 -44.17
C ASN A 1017 -2.43 -26.06 -43.93
N LYS A 1018 -2.14 -25.67 -42.68
CA LYS A 1018 -1.48 -24.39 -42.38
C LYS A 1018 -0.07 -24.31 -43.02
N PRO A 1019 0.31 -23.22 -43.73
CA PRO A 1019 1.66 -23.07 -44.25
C PRO A 1019 2.66 -22.99 -43.10
N LYS A 1020 3.74 -23.77 -43.13
CA LYS A 1020 4.79 -23.66 -42.10
C LYS A 1020 5.57 -22.36 -42.32
N GLY A 1021 5.35 -21.37 -41.48
CA GLY A 1021 6.13 -20.13 -41.41
C GLY A 1021 7.62 -20.42 -41.26
N SER A 1022 8.41 -19.89 -42.19
CA SER A 1022 9.86 -20.05 -42.30
C SER A 1022 10.59 -19.18 -41.27
N LYS A 1023 11.53 -19.78 -40.55
CA LYS A 1023 12.49 -19.10 -39.66
C LYS A 1023 13.17 -17.93 -40.39
N GLU A 1024 13.23 -16.75 -39.78
CA GLU A 1024 14.05 -15.64 -40.29
C GLU A 1024 15.54 -16.01 -40.25
N MET A 1025 16.23 -15.75 -41.36
CA MET A 1025 17.68 -15.79 -41.49
C MET A 1025 18.24 -14.39 -41.25
N THR A 1026 19.11 -14.23 -40.24
CA THR A 1026 20.02 -13.09 -40.19
C THR A 1026 21.08 -13.24 -41.27
N LEU A 1027 21.02 -12.42 -42.32
CA LEU A 1027 22.08 -12.29 -43.32
C LEU A 1027 23.14 -11.30 -42.80
N VAL A 1028 24.22 -11.84 -42.23
CA VAL A 1028 25.47 -11.10 -42.01
C VAL A 1028 26.17 -10.95 -43.36
N ILE A 1029 26.17 -9.75 -43.96
CA ILE A 1029 27.02 -9.46 -45.11
C ILE A 1029 28.43 -9.16 -44.61
N VAL A 1030 29.26 -10.20 -44.58
CA VAL A 1030 30.73 -10.03 -44.59
C VAL A 1030 31.13 -9.79 -46.04
N LEU A 1031 31.59 -8.58 -46.36
CA LEU A 1031 32.26 -8.28 -47.62
C LEU A 1031 33.59 -9.03 -47.67
N VAL A 1032 33.58 -10.27 -48.18
CA VAL A 1032 34.79 -10.95 -48.65
C VAL A 1032 34.70 -11.07 -50.15
N ALA A 1033 35.46 -10.23 -50.84
CA ALA A 1033 35.81 -10.43 -52.23
C ALA A 1033 36.55 -11.76 -52.36
N VAL A 1034 35.90 -12.79 -52.90
CA VAL A 1034 36.59 -14.03 -53.24
C VAL A 1034 36.71 -14.12 -54.76
N SER A 1035 37.92 -13.81 -55.22
CA SER A 1035 38.43 -14.35 -56.48
C SER A 1035 38.28 -15.87 -56.45
N LEU A 1036 37.54 -16.40 -57.44
CA LEU A 1036 37.63 -17.76 -57.99
C LEU A 1036 38.46 -18.76 -57.18
N LEU A 1037 37.79 -19.66 -56.44
CA LEU A 1037 37.94 -21.13 -56.49
C LEU A 1037 37.56 -21.79 -55.15
N GLY A 1038 36.39 -22.47 -55.16
CA GLY A 1038 36.10 -23.76 -54.52
C GLY A 1038 36.45 -24.03 -53.05
N LEU A 1039 35.42 -24.17 -52.21
CA LEU A 1039 35.08 -25.36 -51.38
C LEU A 1039 34.01 -24.96 -50.35
N ALA A 1040 32.91 -25.72 -50.27
CA ALA A 1040 31.84 -25.54 -49.29
C ALA A 1040 31.95 -26.55 -48.14
N MET A 1041 31.77 -26.11 -46.90
CA MET A 1041 31.52 -26.93 -45.71
C MET A 1041 30.05 -26.76 -45.29
N ILE A 1042 29.38 -27.84 -44.90
CA ILE A 1042 27.99 -27.88 -44.43
C ILE A 1042 27.99 -28.04 -42.89
N ILE A 1043 27.20 -27.24 -42.18
CA ILE A 1043 26.83 -27.43 -40.76
C ILE A 1043 25.30 -27.56 -40.68
N THR A 1044 24.80 -28.48 -39.87
CA THR A 1044 23.38 -28.66 -39.52
C THR A 1044 23.20 -28.46 -38.01
N VAL A 1045 22.09 -27.83 -37.60
CA VAL A 1045 21.69 -27.59 -36.21
C VAL A 1045 20.19 -27.87 -36.05
N SER A 1046 19.79 -28.56 -34.97
CA SER A 1046 18.40 -28.90 -34.58
C SER A 1046 18.15 -28.56 -33.10
N TRP A 1047 16.91 -28.17 -32.73
CA TRP A 1047 16.44 -27.95 -31.34
C TRP A 1047 14.95 -28.39 -31.15
N PRO A 1048 14.51 -28.68 -29.89
CA PRO A 1048 13.40 -29.61 -29.54
C PRO A 1048 12.13 -28.95 -28.95
N ASP A 1049 10.99 -29.66 -28.99
CA ASP A 1049 10.02 -29.84 -27.87
C ASP A 1049 8.78 -30.65 -28.31
N GLU A 1050 8.64 -31.87 -27.79
CA GLU A 1050 7.39 -32.59 -27.42
C GLU A 1050 7.76 -33.98 -26.87
N GLN A 1051 7.38 -34.27 -25.63
CA GLN A 1051 7.58 -35.59 -25.01
C GLN A 1051 6.56 -36.62 -25.50
N GLN A 1052 7.05 -37.77 -25.97
CA GLN A 1052 6.31 -39.04 -25.94
C GLN A 1052 7.14 -40.06 -25.17
N VAL A 1053 6.54 -40.58 -24.09
CA VAL A 1053 7.05 -41.65 -23.24
C VAL A 1053 7.08 -42.97 -24.03
N GLY A 1054 8.22 -43.65 -24.04
CA GLY A 1054 8.36 -44.98 -24.62
C GLY A 1054 9.50 -45.75 -23.99
N PHE A 1055 9.18 -46.61 -23.03
CA PHE A 1055 10.11 -47.56 -22.43
C PHE A 1055 10.61 -48.57 -23.48
N ALA A 1056 11.93 -48.69 -23.64
CA ALA A 1056 12.58 -49.89 -24.18
C ALA A 1056 13.96 -50.06 -23.54
N ALA A 1057 14.13 -51.18 -22.85
CA ALA A 1057 15.38 -51.63 -22.27
C ALA A 1057 16.46 -51.84 -23.35
N ASP A 1058 17.72 -51.59 -23.01
CA ASP A 1058 18.84 -52.05 -23.81
C ASP A 1058 19.01 -53.57 -23.70
N SER A 1059 19.81 -54.14 -24.60
CA SER A 1059 20.16 -55.56 -24.61
C SER A 1059 21.12 -56.00 -23.49
N ALA A 1060 21.19 -55.28 -22.36
CA ALA A 1060 22.01 -55.65 -21.21
C ALA A 1060 21.33 -55.48 -19.83
N GLY A 1061 20.13 -54.91 -19.77
CA GLY A 1061 19.17 -55.07 -18.67
C GLY A 1061 19.72 -54.89 -17.27
N ARG A 1062 19.91 -53.65 -16.80
CA ARG A 1062 19.99 -53.30 -15.37
C ARG A 1062 19.45 -51.89 -15.11
N ALA A 1063 18.59 -51.77 -14.11
CA ALA A 1063 17.97 -50.53 -13.63
C ALA A 1063 18.57 -50.12 -12.28
N TYR A 1064 18.78 -48.81 -12.03
CA TYR A 1064 18.91 -48.24 -10.68
C TYR A 1064 18.34 -46.81 -10.63
N THR A 1065 17.87 -46.49 -9.44
CA THR A 1065 16.98 -45.44 -8.96
C THR A 1065 17.59 -44.04 -8.81
N ALA A 1066 16.68 -43.07 -8.69
CA ALA A 1066 16.85 -41.62 -8.57
C ALA A 1066 17.74 -41.12 -7.41
N MET A 1067 18.34 -39.95 -7.60
CA MET A 1067 18.14 -38.71 -6.82
C MET A 1067 18.94 -37.55 -7.45
N PRO A 1068 18.42 -36.30 -7.53
CA PRO A 1068 19.14 -35.14 -8.04
C PRO A 1068 19.58 -34.18 -6.91
N GLN A 1069 20.87 -33.83 -6.89
CA GLN A 1069 21.48 -32.61 -6.33
C GLN A 1069 22.80 -32.43 -7.11
N LEU A 1070 23.33 -31.29 -7.57
CA LEU A 1070 23.02 -29.86 -7.56
C LEU A 1070 23.91 -29.20 -8.67
N ILE A 1071 23.48 -28.05 -9.20
CA ILE A 1071 24.19 -26.91 -9.86
C ILE A 1071 25.58 -27.09 -10.50
N ILE A 1072 25.74 -26.58 -11.75
CA ILE A 1072 26.98 -25.91 -12.21
C ILE A 1072 26.64 -24.75 -13.16
N CYS A 1073 27.13 -23.53 -12.86
CA CYS A 1073 27.48 -22.53 -13.86
C CYS A 1073 28.93 -22.76 -14.33
N THR A 1074 29.18 -22.73 -15.64
CA THR A 1074 30.53 -22.90 -16.21
C THR A 1074 31.17 -21.57 -16.63
N HIS A 1075 32.48 -21.44 -16.39
CA HIS A 1075 33.37 -20.64 -17.25
C HIS A 1075 34.68 -21.41 -17.53
N ILE A 1076 35.22 -21.33 -18.74
CA ILE A 1076 36.58 -21.76 -19.12
C ILE A 1076 37.00 -20.76 -20.20
N GLU A 1077 37.89 -19.77 -20.06
CA GLU A 1077 39.02 -19.46 -19.17
C GLU A 1077 38.60 -18.65 -17.93
N THR A 1078 38.86 -19.01 -16.67
CA THR A 1078 39.56 -20.13 -16.05
C THR A 1078 38.64 -20.75 -15.01
N GLY A 1079 37.96 -21.85 -15.32
CA GLY A 1079 37.09 -22.55 -14.36
C GLY A 1079 37.25 -24.04 -14.48
N VAL A 1080 38.32 -24.53 -13.87
CA VAL A 1080 38.38 -25.89 -13.35
C VAL A 1080 37.43 -25.91 -12.15
N SER A 1081 36.36 -26.69 -12.24
CA SER A 1081 35.46 -26.97 -11.11
C SER A 1081 36.16 -27.90 -10.12
N MET A 1082 36.27 -27.47 -8.86
CA MET A 1082 36.37 -28.39 -7.72
C MET A 1082 35.10 -28.21 -6.89
N SER A 1083 34.35 -29.30 -6.76
CA SER A 1083 33.34 -29.50 -5.73
C SER A 1083 34.03 -30.10 -4.50
N THR A 1084 33.78 -29.57 -3.31
CA THR A 1084 34.00 -30.29 -2.06
C THR A 1084 32.63 -30.72 -1.51
N PRO A 1085 32.40 -32.01 -1.20
CA PRO A 1085 31.30 -32.43 -0.35
C PRO A 1085 31.56 -31.98 1.10
N GLU A 1086 30.53 -32.10 1.93
CA GLU A 1086 30.58 -32.04 3.40
C GLU A 1086 31.94 -32.44 4.00
N GLU A 1087 32.38 -31.64 4.97
CA GLU A 1087 33.58 -31.81 5.82
C GLU A 1087 34.95 -31.47 5.19
N VAL A 1088 35.30 -30.16 5.17
CA VAL A 1088 36.70 -29.70 5.13
C VAL A 1088 36.88 -28.55 6.14
N SER A 1089 37.81 -28.72 7.09
CA SER A 1089 38.06 -27.77 8.18
C SER A 1089 38.87 -26.54 7.74
N GLU A 1090 38.65 -25.39 8.39
CA GLU A 1090 39.27 -24.07 8.13
C GLU A 1090 40.80 -24.10 7.91
N GLU A 1091 41.52 -24.99 8.60
CA GLU A 1091 42.98 -25.13 8.48
C GLU A 1091 43.48 -25.58 7.09
N GLN A 1092 42.64 -26.21 6.25
CA GLN A 1092 43.07 -26.67 4.90
C GLN A 1092 42.85 -25.62 3.79
N LEU A 1093 42.11 -24.55 4.07
CA LEU A 1093 41.85 -23.44 3.14
C LEU A 1093 43.02 -22.41 3.14
N LEU A 1094 43.72 -22.25 4.26
CA LEU A 1094 44.85 -21.32 4.40
C LEU A 1094 46.10 -21.74 3.60
N ASP A 1095 46.30 -23.03 3.32
CA ASP A 1095 47.50 -23.53 2.63
C ASP A 1095 47.41 -23.37 1.10
N LEU A 1096 46.20 -23.19 0.56
CA LEU A 1096 45.96 -22.99 -0.88
C LEU A 1096 46.18 -21.54 -1.33
N LEU A 1097 46.00 -20.56 -0.43
CA LEU A 1097 46.09 -19.13 -0.71
C LEU A 1097 47.53 -18.59 -0.75
N CYS A 1098 48.52 -19.36 -0.31
CA CYS A 1098 49.93 -18.92 -0.17
C CYS A 1098 50.90 -19.35 -1.29
N SER A 1099 50.44 -19.81 -2.46
CA SER A 1099 51.37 -20.30 -3.50
C SER A 1099 51.11 -19.90 -4.96
N ARG A 1100 51.01 -18.58 -5.25
CA ARG A 1100 51.68 -18.02 -6.46
C ARG A 1100 51.68 -16.49 -6.49
N SER A 1101 52.85 -15.96 -6.80
CA SER A 1101 53.30 -14.57 -6.73
C SER A 1101 52.98 -13.74 -7.99
N GLY A 1102 52.42 -12.53 -7.81
CA GLY A 1102 52.36 -11.45 -8.81
C GLY A 1102 51.45 -10.30 -8.36
N PRO A 1103 51.79 -9.01 -8.60
CA PRO A 1103 51.49 -7.92 -7.67
C PRO A 1103 50.06 -7.39 -7.73
N TRP A 1104 49.55 -7.15 -6.53
CA TRP A 1104 48.33 -6.42 -6.22
C TRP A 1104 48.62 -4.91 -6.27
N ASN A 1105 47.65 -4.13 -6.73
CA ASN A 1105 47.49 -2.74 -6.30
C ASN A 1105 46.02 -2.60 -5.88
N CYS A 1106 45.80 -2.64 -4.58
CA CYS A 1106 44.57 -2.17 -3.96
C CYS A 1106 44.75 -0.71 -3.55
N VAL A 1107 43.73 0.10 -3.76
CA VAL A 1107 43.41 1.23 -2.88
C VAL A 1107 42.00 0.94 -2.38
N TYR A 1108 41.84 0.84 -1.06
CA TYR A 1108 40.62 0.50 -0.37
C TYR A 1108 40.62 1.24 0.99
N ARG A 1109 39.43 1.71 1.42
CA ARG A 1109 38.81 1.49 2.74
C ARG A 1109 38.87 2.57 3.84
N GLY A 1110 37.72 2.74 4.50
CA GLY A 1110 37.54 2.76 5.97
C GLY A 1110 36.10 2.29 6.26
N ILE A 1111 35.77 1.48 7.28
CA ILE A 1111 36.39 1.25 8.60
C ILE A 1111 36.17 -0.25 8.96
N SER A 1112 37.19 -1.10 9.20
CA SER A 1112 38.01 -1.35 10.41
C SER A 1112 37.20 -1.99 11.57
N GLN A 1113 37.51 -3.18 12.10
CA GLN A 1113 38.72 -3.58 12.87
C GLN A 1113 39.13 -5.05 12.57
N LEU A 1114 40.38 -5.37 12.21
CA LEU A 1114 41.61 -5.62 12.99
C LEU A 1114 41.68 -6.97 13.75
N LEU A 1115 42.34 -7.95 13.12
CA LEU A 1115 43.12 -8.99 13.81
C LEU A 1115 44.34 -9.38 12.94
N SER A 1116 45.53 -9.22 13.52
CA SER A 1116 46.84 -9.47 12.91
C SER A 1116 47.37 -10.86 13.24
N CYS A 1117 48.04 -11.52 12.29
CA CYS A 1117 49.02 -12.57 12.59
C CYS A 1117 50.41 -12.14 12.10
N GLN A 1118 51.36 -12.06 13.04
CA GLN A 1118 52.80 -12.07 12.77
C GLN A 1118 53.39 -13.41 13.22
N GLU A 1119 54.27 -13.94 12.36
CA GLU A 1119 55.04 -15.20 12.37
C GLU A 1119 54.29 -16.53 12.30
#